data_AF-A0A4R2DQG4-F1
#
_entry.id   AF-A0A4R2DQG4-F1
#
_cell.length_a   1.000
_cell.length_b   1.000
_cell.length_c   1.000
_cell.angle_alpha   90.00
_cell.angle_beta   90.00
_cell.angle_gamma   90.00
#
_symmetry.space_group_name_H-M   'P 1'
#
loop_
_entity.id
_entity.type
_entity.pdbx_description
1 polymer ?
#
loop_
_entity_poly.entity_id
_entity_poly.type
_entity_poly.pdbx_seq_one_letter_code
_entity_poly.pdbx_strand_id
1 'polypeptide(L)'
;MITGADRSRFGQLTYTSFDRPGHAGGGGWQIKQTTGDLDAAEEETLLAGVVTRFEPVQPIPRLLIGEEVENRPRRLMYVPGGENTGLYWHTVPAGAEPSGRNGNVFAHALLDRHTDAAGSPRPIERWRSAEWLTPYGPSGVASAILASPEPRPSDVASRAAAVTFLLDPTTSRIGIFSVLLDAVAQAFRGGSPVVLGCTDSDSAAGWIAAVSHFMSPGTSRRFGWSTFDRLHTVDDPVARGAHLVAVPLEDLPGDTPGCVVFGENESPSLGVLDGAPHRVDNGDMVPVTPWSRLAQIVLVDKSAAARTLAHQDEIAGKAGDDDLSPMWPLAMAVVADSDLHDSLDEATTVLLEQSPHTAMESEFASLIVDVVDRSFGDTAAQAARIFGAWLADDRPAPVVRTLAGRVFAFRVFQDHAWFRNADPAQRALLEYCDRTPELVAEADRVLGALRSSLYSAYEIGDVAVSALQVLDAIIRADLTSDFGRELALEILELVVVPVLCDDTRGPQLVAEVGPVGRATCMDYLQPAVIGHLDFMGRPLGSRLEPSVLAFIASNVAGVPTFGDFAADPSLVNTTQSVIIAEGVFALAEQGEGARVRSELAVVALWRAFYELGEGSGVIPGLDEVVAAQQWTAAEWREMVQRYPSVVAPRFLQDAVVCEPWSTDVELLARHILNLLDHTGSAPWQEDPHHDALAGAWALIRLRNSWDGISEQELDRDLGRYGLPTITDYARHYEADLPDDVLAGLAVCIIAAKARSAVLPTLPPRHVAALADAIELNARFVVDSIVELAQAGALDENWLIAYAVLSSPGSPDVVLVSETVGVLAHFVVRDDSDQRGILDEVAAEILPEPWNLGPRDLRGVQSAVSAELMEFRDRTVDLAREAYATFVVGWYEQRVAAAEQAISRLRGPF
;
A
#
# COMPACT_ATOMS: atom_id res chain seq x y z
N MET A 1 -8.36 -37.52 -34.99
CA MET A 1 -9.82 -37.65 -35.19
C MET A 1 -10.20 -36.60 -36.22
N ILE A 2 -10.67 -37.03 -37.39
CA ILE A 2 -11.18 -36.16 -38.44
C ILE A 2 -12.69 -36.05 -38.20
N THR A 3 -13.17 -34.95 -37.65
CA THR A 3 -14.62 -34.66 -37.57
C THR A 3 -14.82 -33.15 -37.54
N GLY A 4 -15.47 -32.62 -38.57
CA GLY A 4 -15.84 -31.22 -38.69
C GLY A 4 -16.17 -30.90 -40.14
N ALA A 5 -17.06 -31.70 -40.75
CA ALA A 5 -17.77 -31.19 -41.92
C ALA A 5 -18.59 -30.00 -41.44
N ASP A 6 -18.35 -28.84 -42.05
CA ASP A 6 -18.99 -27.58 -41.70
C ASP A 6 -20.51 -27.73 -41.82
N ARG A 7 -21.21 -27.73 -40.69
CA ARG A 7 -22.67 -27.92 -40.65
C ARG A 7 -23.33 -26.66 -41.21
N SER A 8 -24.45 -26.83 -41.91
CA SER A 8 -25.26 -25.68 -42.36
C SER A 8 -25.61 -24.77 -41.17
N ARG A 9 -25.55 -23.45 -41.33
CA ARG A 9 -26.00 -22.48 -40.31
C ARG A 9 -27.44 -22.77 -39.84
N PHE A 10 -28.31 -23.11 -40.78
CA PHE A 10 -29.71 -23.40 -40.51
C PHE A 10 -29.97 -24.89 -40.50
N GLY A 11 -30.73 -25.34 -39.49
CA GLY A 11 -31.35 -26.66 -39.44
C GLY A 11 -32.87 -26.51 -39.40
N GLN A 12 -33.60 -27.34 -40.15
CA GLN A 12 -35.06 -27.21 -40.24
C GLN A 12 -35.72 -28.58 -40.05
N LEU A 13 -36.91 -28.59 -39.45
CA LEU A 13 -37.77 -29.76 -39.42
C LEU A 13 -39.23 -29.39 -39.66
N THR A 14 -39.98 -30.36 -40.16
CA THR A 14 -41.44 -30.27 -40.27
C THR A 14 -42.10 -31.38 -39.46
N TYR A 15 -43.14 -31.04 -38.70
CA TYR A 15 -43.85 -31.97 -37.83
C TYR A 15 -45.36 -31.83 -38.02
N THR A 16 -46.04 -32.95 -38.28
CA THR A 16 -47.49 -33.00 -38.54
C THR A 16 -48.03 -34.42 -38.43
N SER A 17 -49.35 -34.57 -38.35
CA SER A 17 -50.02 -35.87 -38.50
C SER A 17 -50.22 -36.18 -39.99
N PHE A 18 -49.60 -37.25 -40.50
CA PHE A 18 -49.76 -37.71 -41.88
C PHE A 18 -49.49 -39.21 -42.06
N ASP A 19 -49.95 -39.76 -43.19
CA ASP A 19 -49.66 -41.14 -43.59
C ASP A 19 -48.33 -41.21 -44.34
N ARG A 20 -47.35 -41.93 -43.78
CA ARG A 20 -46.03 -42.07 -44.38
C ARG A 20 -46.09 -43.06 -45.56
N PRO A 21 -45.69 -42.66 -46.78
CA PRO A 21 -45.70 -43.58 -47.93
C PRO A 21 -44.85 -44.82 -47.66
N GLY A 22 -45.44 -46.02 -47.82
CA GLY A 22 -44.73 -47.29 -47.69
C GLY A 22 -44.61 -47.87 -46.27
N HIS A 23 -45.29 -47.30 -45.27
CA HIS A 23 -45.43 -47.91 -43.93
C HIS A 23 -46.87 -48.38 -43.70
N ALA A 24 -47.05 -49.64 -43.29
CA ALA A 24 -48.36 -50.26 -43.06
C ALA A 24 -48.94 -50.00 -41.66
N GLY A 25 -48.17 -49.35 -40.76
CA GLY A 25 -48.64 -48.85 -39.47
C GLY A 25 -49.21 -47.44 -39.64
N GLY A 26 -50.46 -47.24 -39.19
CA GLY A 26 -51.29 -46.06 -39.50
C GLY A 26 -50.72 -44.70 -39.09
N GLY A 27 -51.34 -43.65 -39.64
CA GLY A 27 -50.96 -42.26 -39.44
C GLY A 27 -50.91 -41.78 -37.99
N GLY A 28 -50.12 -40.73 -37.77
CA GLY A 28 -49.88 -40.13 -36.47
C GLY A 28 -48.87 -38.98 -36.54
N TRP A 29 -48.66 -38.31 -35.41
CA TRP A 29 -47.70 -37.22 -35.26
C TRP A 29 -46.26 -37.73 -35.36
N GLN A 30 -45.50 -37.16 -36.31
CA GLN A 30 -44.11 -37.53 -36.53
C GLN A 30 -43.35 -36.42 -37.27
N ILE A 31 -42.01 -36.46 -37.21
CA ILE A 31 -41.17 -35.67 -38.10
C ILE A 31 -41.42 -36.14 -39.54
N LYS A 32 -41.82 -35.21 -40.40
CA LYS A 32 -42.03 -35.46 -41.82
C LYS A 32 -40.70 -35.40 -42.59
N GLN A 33 -39.96 -34.30 -42.43
CA GLN A 33 -38.70 -34.04 -43.11
C GLN A 33 -37.78 -33.19 -42.23
N THR A 34 -36.47 -33.39 -42.37
CA THR A 34 -35.42 -32.55 -41.80
C THR A 34 -34.44 -32.09 -42.89
N THR A 35 -33.81 -30.94 -42.69
CA THR A 35 -32.72 -30.42 -43.54
C THR A 35 -31.66 -29.73 -42.65
N GLY A 36 -30.45 -29.53 -43.19
CA GLY A 36 -29.38 -28.81 -42.49
C GLY A 36 -28.66 -29.61 -41.40
N ASP A 37 -28.62 -30.95 -41.57
CA ASP A 37 -27.90 -31.91 -40.74
C ASP A 37 -28.15 -31.71 -39.23
N LEU A 38 -29.42 -31.68 -38.82
CA LEU A 38 -29.82 -31.65 -37.42
C LEU A 38 -29.31 -32.90 -36.69
N ASP A 39 -28.76 -32.72 -35.50
CA ASP A 39 -28.44 -33.83 -34.60
C ASP A 39 -29.63 -34.18 -33.69
N ALA A 40 -29.51 -35.29 -32.95
CA ALA A 40 -30.61 -35.78 -32.13
C ALA A 40 -31.02 -34.80 -31.02
N ALA A 41 -30.09 -34.02 -30.47
CA ALA A 41 -30.38 -33.06 -29.40
C ALA A 41 -31.07 -31.80 -29.95
N GLU A 42 -30.64 -31.33 -31.13
CA GLU A 42 -31.31 -30.23 -31.84
C GLU A 42 -32.70 -30.62 -32.34
N GLU A 43 -32.88 -31.85 -32.86
CA GLU A 43 -34.21 -32.38 -33.19
C GLU A 43 -35.11 -32.44 -31.96
N GLU A 44 -34.61 -32.94 -30.83
CA GLU A 44 -35.36 -32.98 -29.56
C GLU A 44 -35.75 -31.57 -29.09
N THR A 45 -34.83 -30.61 -29.16
CA THR A 45 -35.06 -29.21 -28.79
C THR A 45 -36.14 -28.57 -29.68
N LEU A 46 -36.04 -28.74 -31.01
CA LEU A 46 -37.03 -28.23 -31.94
C LEU A 46 -38.38 -28.94 -31.77
N LEU A 47 -38.40 -30.24 -31.50
CA LEU A 47 -39.64 -30.98 -31.23
C LEU A 47 -40.32 -30.52 -29.95
N ALA A 48 -39.56 -30.20 -28.90
CA ALA A 48 -40.11 -29.81 -27.61
C ALA A 48 -41.02 -28.58 -27.71
N GLY A 49 -40.75 -27.65 -28.64
CA GLY A 49 -41.55 -26.45 -28.88
C GLY A 49 -42.70 -26.60 -29.89
N VAL A 50 -42.89 -27.80 -30.47
CA VAL A 50 -43.98 -28.04 -31.43
C VAL A 50 -45.33 -28.11 -30.72
N VAL A 51 -46.26 -27.30 -31.20
CA VAL A 51 -47.66 -27.35 -30.77
C VAL A 51 -48.46 -28.27 -31.70
N THR A 52 -49.04 -29.33 -31.14
CA THR A 52 -49.84 -30.32 -31.90
C THR A 52 -51.33 -30.00 -31.95
N ARG A 53 -51.77 -28.86 -31.42
CA ARG A 53 -53.16 -28.39 -31.46
C ARG A 53 -53.21 -26.88 -31.66
N PHE A 54 -53.90 -26.44 -32.69
CA PHE A 54 -54.14 -25.01 -32.94
C PHE A 54 -55.61 -24.72 -32.62
N GLU A 55 -55.86 -23.81 -31.68
CA GLU A 55 -57.20 -23.44 -31.25
C GLU A 55 -57.59 -22.06 -31.82
N PRO A 56 -58.12 -21.98 -33.05
CA PRO A 56 -58.49 -20.71 -33.63
C PRO A 56 -59.68 -20.10 -32.85
N VAL A 57 -59.76 -18.77 -32.81
CA VAL A 57 -60.90 -18.05 -32.20
C VAL A 57 -62.21 -18.44 -32.88
N GLN A 58 -62.20 -18.46 -34.21
CA GLN A 58 -63.31 -18.92 -35.03
C GLN A 58 -63.04 -20.32 -35.61
N PRO A 59 -64.02 -21.23 -35.63
CA PRO A 59 -63.86 -22.54 -36.25
C PRO A 59 -63.48 -22.43 -37.72
N ILE A 60 -62.42 -23.13 -38.14
CA ILE A 60 -61.95 -23.10 -39.52
C ILE A 60 -62.84 -24.01 -40.39
N PRO A 61 -63.41 -23.50 -41.50
CA PRO A 61 -64.18 -24.29 -42.45
C PRO A 61 -63.42 -25.51 -43.00
N ARG A 62 -64.12 -26.63 -43.23
CA ARG A 62 -63.50 -27.89 -43.72
C ARG A 62 -62.89 -27.77 -45.11
N LEU A 63 -63.46 -26.92 -45.96
CA LEU A 63 -62.99 -26.63 -47.30
C LEU A 63 -62.66 -25.14 -47.33
N LEU A 64 -61.38 -24.84 -47.57
CA LEU A 64 -60.90 -23.48 -47.82
C LEU A 64 -60.44 -23.40 -49.27
N ILE A 65 -60.68 -22.28 -49.92
CA ILE A 65 -60.17 -21.98 -51.26
C ILE A 65 -59.09 -20.91 -51.21
N GLY A 66 -58.03 -21.04 -52.01
CA GLY A 66 -56.98 -20.05 -52.28
C GLY A 66 -56.77 -18.96 -51.21
N GLU A 67 -57.44 -17.84 -51.38
CA GLU A 67 -57.36 -16.65 -50.50
C GLU A 67 -57.72 -16.94 -49.03
N GLU A 68 -58.68 -17.82 -48.77
CA GLU A 68 -59.04 -18.25 -47.40
C GLU A 68 -57.94 -19.11 -46.76
N VAL A 69 -57.15 -19.82 -47.57
CA VAL A 69 -55.97 -20.57 -47.09
C VAL A 69 -54.83 -19.63 -46.75
N GLU A 70 -54.65 -18.56 -47.53
CA GLU A 70 -53.59 -17.56 -47.28
C GLU A 70 -53.85 -16.73 -46.02
N ASN A 71 -55.11 -16.40 -45.76
CA ASN A 71 -55.57 -15.54 -44.65
C ASN A 71 -55.88 -16.28 -43.35
N ARG A 72 -55.64 -17.59 -43.28
CA ARG A 72 -55.84 -18.37 -42.06
C ARG A 72 -54.89 -17.89 -40.92
N PRO A 73 -55.30 -18.03 -39.65
CA PRO A 73 -54.46 -17.64 -38.52
C PRO A 73 -53.16 -18.42 -38.51
N ARG A 74 -52.07 -17.74 -38.14
CA ARG A 74 -50.73 -18.31 -38.07
C ARG A 74 -50.10 -17.98 -36.73
N ARG A 75 -49.35 -18.93 -36.20
CA ARG A 75 -48.49 -18.73 -35.03
C ARG A 75 -47.05 -18.78 -35.50
N LEU A 76 -46.31 -17.71 -35.29
CA LEU A 76 -44.86 -17.72 -35.34
C LEU A 76 -44.37 -17.45 -33.92
N MET A 77 -43.56 -18.35 -33.40
CA MET A 77 -42.87 -18.16 -32.13
C MET A 77 -41.37 -18.11 -32.41
N TYR A 78 -40.68 -17.19 -31.75
CA TYR A 78 -39.24 -17.09 -31.72
C TYR A 78 -38.77 -17.06 -30.27
N VAL A 79 -37.76 -17.85 -29.94
CA VAL A 79 -37.05 -17.70 -28.66
C VAL A 79 -35.54 -17.73 -28.89
N PRO A 80 -34.76 -16.93 -28.15
CA PRO A 80 -33.31 -17.09 -28.13
C PRO A 80 -32.95 -18.48 -27.57
N GLY A 81 -32.01 -19.15 -28.21
CA GLY A 81 -31.43 -20.42 -27.74
C GLY A 81 -30.21 -20.19 -26.83
N GLY A 82 -29.27 -21.14 -26.85
CA GLY A 82 -27.93 -20.94 -26.30
C GLY A 82 -27.14 -19.87 -27.05
N GLU A 83 -25.83 -19.75 -26.80
CA GLU A 83 -24.97 -18.72 -27.42
C GLU A 83 -25.20 -18.62 -28.93
N ASN A 84 -25.56 -17.41 -29.38
CA ASN A 84 -25.82 -17.02 -30.77
C ASN A 84 -26.77 -17.94 -31.54
N THR A 85 -27.71 -18.58 -30.84
CA THR A 85 -28.67 -19.51 -31.42
C THR A 85 -30.09 -18.92 -31.35
N GLY A 86 -30.91 -19.18 -32.37
CA GLY A 86 -32.31 -18.77 -32.43
C GLY A 86 -33.21 -19.92 -32.85
N LEU A 87 -34.36 -20.06 -32.19
CA LEU A 87 -35.32 -21.13 -32.43
C LEU A 87 -36.64 -20.53 -32.90
N TYR A 88 -37.18 -21.05 -33.99
CA TYR A 88 -38.45 -20.60 -34.57
C TYR A 88 -39.42 -21.76 -34.69
N TRP A 89 -40.70 -21.50 -34.43
CA TRP A 89 -41.80 -22.43 -34.70
C TRP A 89 -42.92 -21.71 -35.42
N HIS A 90 -43.04 -21.98 -36.72
CA HIS A 90 -44.16 -21.54 -37.54
C HIS A 90 -45.22 -22.64 -37.60
N THR A 91 -46.38 -22.37 -37.01
CA THR A 91 -47.45 -23.34 -36.79
C THR A 91 -48.74 -22.83 -37.44
N VAL A 92 -49.35 -23.68 -38.27
CA VAL A 92 -50.58 -23.34 -39.00
C VAL A 92 -51.60 -24.48 -38.97
N PRO A 93 -52.91 -24.17 -38.96
CA PRO A 93 -53.95 -25.15 -39.18
C PRO A 93 -53.79 -25.87 -40.52
N ALA A 94 -53.81 -27.20 -40.50
CA ALA A 94 -53.59 -28.05 -41.68
C ALA A 94 -54.85 -28.78 -42.17
N GLY A 95 -56.00 -28.56 -41.53
CA GLY A 95 -57.29 -29.15 -41.90
C GLY A 95 -57.53 -30.53 -41.25
N ALA A 96 -58.23 -31.42 -41.94
CA ALA A 96 -58.44 -32.79 -41.49
C ALA A 96 -57.18 -33.64 -41.71
N GLU A 97 -56.83 -34.48 -40.73
CA GLU A 97 -55.79 -35.51 -40.91
C GLU A 97 -56.33 -36.66 -41.80
N PRO A 98 -55.47 -37.58 -42.31
CA PRO A 98 -55.91 -38.66 -43.21
C PRO A 98 -57.01 -39.57 -42.65
N SER A 99 -57.10 -39.69 -41.31
CA SER A 99 -58.17 -40.43 -40.61
C SER A 99 -59.54 -39.73 -40.64
N GLY A 100 -59.61 -38.48 -41.14
CA GLY A 100 -60.80 -37.64 -41.14
C GLY A 100 -61.03 -36.84 -39.85
N ARG A 101 -60.14 -36.96 -38.85
CA ARG A 101 -60.20 -36.15 -37.61
C ARG A 101 -59.79 -34.71 -37.91
N ASN A 102 -60.61 -33.75 -37.47
CA ASN A 102 -60.33 -32.32 -37.61
C ASN A 102 -59.28 -31.87 -36.57
N GLY A 103 -58.62 -30.75 -36.87
CA GLY A 103 -57.66 -30.14 -35.96
C GLY A 103 -56.20 -30.56 -36.17
N ASN A 104 -55.85 -31.04 -37.38
CA ASN A 104 -54.45 -31.25 -37.74
C ASN A 104 -53.72 -29.90 -37.83
N VAL A 105 -52.44 -29.92 -37.49
CA VAL A 105 -51.56 -28.76 -37.48
C VAL A 105 -50.29 -29.12 -38.24
N PHE A 106 -49.73 -28.16 -38.95
CA PHE A 106 -48.43 -28.27 -39.58
C PHE A 106 -47.46 -27.31 -38.91
N ALA A 107 -46.41 -27.85 -38.28
CA ALA A 107 -45.33 -27.08 -37.71
C ALA A 107 -44.11 -27.14 -38.63
N HIS A 108 -43.57 -25.98 -38.97
CA HIS A 108 -42.25 -25.81 -39.57
C HIS A 108 -41.36 -25.14 -38.52
N ALA A 109 -40.39 -25.88 -38.00
CA ALA A 109 -39.43 -25.38 -37.02
C ALA A 109 -38.05 -25.13 -37.66
N LEU A 110 -37.38 -24.07 -37.23
CA LEU A 110 -36.08 -23.63 -37.74
C LEU A 110 -35.14 -23.34 -36.56
N LEU A 111 -33.94 -23.87 -36.64
CA LEU A 111 -32.78 -23.55 -35.82
C LEU A 111 -31.83 -22.67 -36.63
N ASP A 112 -31.50 -21.50 -36.10
CA ASP A 112 -30.41 -20.64 -36.57
C ASP A 112 -29.24 -20.78 -35.59
N ARG A 113 -28.12 -21.39 -36.01
CA ARG A 113 -26.93 -21.61 -35.16
C ARG A 113 -26.03 -20.38 -35.03
N HIS A 114 -26.26 -19.34 -35.83
CA HIS A 114 -25.40 -18.14 -35.92
C HIS A 114 -26.24 -16.87 -36.09
N THR A 115 -27.02 -16.52 -35.09
CA THR A 115 -27.85 -15.30 -35.10
C THR A 115 -27.01 -14.02 -35.14
N ASP A 116 -25.76 -14.09 -34.70
CA ASP A 116 -24.75 -13.02 -34.67
C ASP A 116 -24.14 -12.67 -36.04
N ALA A 117 -24.32 -13.53 -37.05
CA ALA A 117 -23.75 -13.30 -38.37
C ALA A 117 -24.16 -11.94 -38.95
N ALA A 118 -23.21 -11.23 -39.54
CA ALA A 118 -23.41 -9.88 -40.07
C ALA A 118 -24.58 -9.81 -41.07
N GLY A 119 -25.45 -8.81 -40.89
CA GLY A 119 -26.64 -8.62 -41.73
C GLY A 119 -27.79 -9.60 -41.46
N SER A 120 -27.73 -10.38 -40.37
CA SER A 120 -28.86 -11.23 -39.98
C SER A 120 -30.10 -10.37 -39.68
N PRO A 121 -31.26 -10.69 -40.28
CA PRO A 121 -32.48 -9.93 -40.09
C PRO A 121 -33.00 -10.04 -38.65
N ARG A 122 -33.89 -9.13 -38.27
CA ARG A 122 -34.61 -9.27 -37.00
C ARG A 122 -35.50 -10.51 -37.08
N PRO A 123 -35.65 -11.30 -36.00
CA PRO A 123 -36.43 -12.53 -36.05
C PRO A 123 -37.85 -12.36 -36.61
N ILE A 124 -38.53 -11.26 -36.25
CA ILE A 124 -39.91 -10.97 -36.67
C ILE A 124 -40.02 -10.62 -38.15
N GLU A 125 -38.93 -10.18 -38.81
CA GLU A 125 -38.94 -9.89 -40.24
C GLU A 125 -39.22 -11.14 -41.07
N ARG A 126 -39.03 -12.34 -40.51
CA ARG A 126 -39.42 -13.61 -41.16
C ARG A 126 -40.94 -13.86 -41.11
N TRP A 127 -41.73 -13.04 -40.42
CA TRP A 127 -43.20 -13.14 -40.44
C TRP A 127 -43.70 -13.09 -41.89
N ARG A 128 -44.65 -13.95 -42.25
CA ARG A 128 -45.21 -14.06 -43.62
C ARG A 128 -44.18 -14.31 -44.75
N SER A 129 -42.96 -14.76 -44.43
CA SER A 129 -42.03 -15.29 -45.44
C SER A 129 -42.72 -16.33 -46.34
N ALA A 130 -42.45 -16.26 -47.64
CA ALA A 130 -43.02 -17.17 -48.64
C ALA A 130 -42.52 -18.61 -48.48
N GLU A 131 -41.36 -18.78 -47.85
CA GLU A 131 -40.74 -20.08 -47.59
C GLU A 131 -41.30 -20.78 -46.34
N TRP A 132 -42.09 -20.10 -45.50
CA TRP A 132 -42.84 -20.77 -44.45
C TRP A 132 -43.93 -21.67 -45.05
N LEU A 133 -43.80 -22.98 -44.81
CA LEU A 133 -44.74 -23.97 -45.30
C LEU A 133 -46.13 -23.79 -44.69
N THR A 134 -47.10 -23.64 -45.59
CA THR A 134 -48.52 -23.48 -45.24
C THR A 134 -49.43 -24.47 -45.98
N PRO A 135 -49.21 -25.79 -45.85
CA PRO A 135 -50.10 -26.76 -46.48
C PRO A 135 -51.50 -26.76 -45.88
N TYR A 136 -52.49 -27.20 -46.65
CA TYR A 136 -53.86 -27.43 -46.19
C TYR A 136 -54.43 -28.72 -46.78
N GLY A 137 -55.12 -29.49 -45.95
CA GLY A 137 -55.73 -30.76 -46.30
C GLY A 137 -54.73 -31.90 -46.49
N PRO A 138 -55.20 -33.17 -46.53
CA PRO A 138 -54.32 -34.34 -46.61
C PRO A 138 -53.35 -34.31 -47.80
N SER A 139 -53.83 -33.90 -48.99
CA SER A 139 -53.00 -33.84 -50.20
C SER A 139 -51.93 -32.75 -50.10
N GLY A 140 -52.29 -31.56 -49.61
CA GLY A 140 -51.34 -30.45 -49.44
C GLY A 140 -50.27 -30.78 -48.39
N VAL A 141 -50.69 -31.42 -47.28
CA VAL A 141 -49.77 -31.89 -46.25
C VAL A 141 -48.84 -32.96 -46.81
N ALA A 142 -49.32 -33.93 -47.59
CA ALA A 142 -48.48 -34.95 -48.20
C ALA A 142 -47.46 -34.36 -49.21
N SER A 143 -47.87 -33.39 -50.03
CA SER A 143 -47.03 -32.77 -51.06
C SER A 143 -46.06 -31.70 -50.54
N ALA A 144 -46.22 -31.21 -49.30
CA ALA A 144 -45.33 -30.20 -48.75
C ALA A 144 -43.87 -30.71 -48.69
N ILE A 145 -42.92 -29.97 -49.25
CA ILE A 145 -41.51 -30.32 -49.22
C ILE A 145 -40.76 -29.21 -48.50
N LEU A 146 -39.97 -29.59 -47.51
CA LEU A 146 -39.04 -28.70 -46.84
C LEU A 146 -37.87 -28.41 -47.78
N ALA A 147 -37.87 -27.22 -48.37
CA ALA A 147 -36.82 -26.79 -49.29
C ALA A 147 -35.55 -26.38 -48.51
N SER A 148 -34.39 -26.34 -49.19
CA SER A 148 -33.12 -25.95 -48.57
C SER A 148 -32.97 -24.47 -48.16
N PRO A 149 -33.59 -23.44 -48.80
CA PRO A 149 -33.41 -22.07 -48.32
C PRO A 149 -34.17 -21.85 -47.01
N GLU A 150 -33.57 -21.06 -46.13
CA GLU A 150 -34.20 -20.56 -44.91
C GLU A 150 -35.31 -19.53 -45.23
N PRO A 151 -36.29 -19.34 -44.33
CA PRO A 151 -37.32 -18.32 -44.45
C PRO A 151 -36.79 -16.89 -44.51
N ARG A 152 -36.90 -16.24 -45.67
CA ARG A 152 -36.33 -14.89 -45.87
C ARG A 152 -37.16 -13.80 -45.20
N PRO A 153 -36.56 -12.63 -44.89
CA PRO A 153 -37.31 -11.45 -44.46
C PRO A 153 -38.42 -11.08 -45.45
N SER A 154 -39.54 -10.60 -44.93
CA SER A 154 -40.66 -10.06 -45.69
C SER A 154 -40.83 -8.56 -45.40
N ASP A 155 -41.51 -7.85 -46.31
CA ASP A 155 -41.72 -6.41 -46.17
C ASP A 155 -42.77 -6.04 -45.11
N VAL A 156 -43.62 -6.99 -44.68
CA VAL A 156 -44.76 -6.70 -43.78
C VAL A 156 -44.35 -6.42 -42.34
N ALA A 157 -43.18 -6.89 -41.92
CA ALA A 157 -42.58 -6.62 -40.60
C ALA A 157 -41.32 -5.75 -40.70
N SER A 158 -41.13 -5.08 -41.85
CA SER A 158 -40.03 -4.13 -42.05
C SER A 158 -40.16 -2.90 -41.14
N ARG A 159 -39.06 -2.18 -40.95
CA ARG A 159 -39.05 -0.91 -40.18
C ARG A 159 -40.09 0.08 -40.67
N ALA A 160 -40.24 0.22 -42.00
CA ALA A 160 -41.22 1.13 -42.59
C ALA A 160 -42.66 0.69 -42.30
N ALA A 161 -42.93 -0.62 -42.28
CA ALA A 161 -44.22 -1.16 -41.90
C ALA A 161 -44.51 -0.94 -40.41
N ALA A 162 -43.54 -1.17 -39.52
CA ALA A 162 -43.68 -0.93 -38.08
C ALA A 162 -43.98 0.55 -37.76
N VAL A 163 -43.26 1.49 -38.36
CA VAL A 163 -43.52 2.93 -38.21
C VAL A 163 -44.90 3.31 -38.76
N THR A 164 -45.28 2.74 -39.92
CA THR A 164 -46.61 2.97 -40.52
C THR A 164 -47.73 2.43 -39.63
N PHE A 165 -47.51 1.28 -39.00
CA PHE A 165 -48.43 0.67 -38.06
C PHE A 165 -48.63 1.57 -36.82
N LEU A 166 -47.55 2.04 -36.19
CA LEU A 166 -47.64 2.90 -35.01
C LEU A 166 -48.29 4.26 -35.28
N LEU A 167 -48.00 4.86 -36.45
CA LEU A 167 -48.48 6.18 -36.86
C LEU A 167 -49.72 6.12 -37.78
N ASP A 168 -50.53 5.09 -37.62
CA ASP A 168 -51.82 4.97 -38.31
C ASP A 168 -52.80 6.02 -37.77
N PRO A 169 -53.28 6.97 -38.59
CA PRO A 169 -54.15 8.05 -38.12
C PRO A 169 -55.54 7.56 -37.68
N THR A 170 -55.90 6.30 -37.97
CA THR A 170 -57.20 5.73 -37.62
C THR A 170 -57.24 5.16 -36.20
N THR A 171 -56.08 4.94 -35.57
CA THR A 171 -55.96 4.30 -34.26
C THR A 171 -54.91 4.99 -33.39
N SER A 172 -55.19 5.20 -32.10
CA SER A 172 -54.21 5.77 -31.16
C SER A 172 -53.34 4.68 -30.54
N ARG A 173 -52.23 4.30 -31.21
CA ARG A 173 -51.35 3.19 -30.80
C ARG A 173 -50.20 3.58 -29.86
N ILE A 174 -49.81 4.86 -29.82
CA ILE A 174 -48.61 5.33 -29.09
C ILE A 174 -48.72 5.07 -27.58
N GLY A 175 -49.91 5.21 -26.99
CA GLY A 175 -50.12 4.94 -25.57
C GLY A 175 -49.86 3.48 -25.21
N ILE A 176 -50.49 2.55 -25.94
CA ILE A 176 -50.26 1.11 -25.81
C ILE A 176 -48.79 0.75 -26.06
N PHE A 177 -48.17 1.33 -27.10
CA PHE A 177 -46.77 1.09 -27.39
C PHE A 177 -45.84 1.50 -26.24
N SER A 178 -46.14 2.62 -25.58
CA SER A 178 -45.36 3.11 -24.44
C SER A 178 -45.37 2.12 -23.27
N VAL A 179 -46.55 1.59 -22.94
CA VAL A 179 -46.68 0.55 -21.91
C VAL A 179 -45.95 -0.72 -22.33
N LEU A 180 -46.09 -1.12 -23.59
CA LEU A 180 -45.48 -2.33 -24.13
C LEU A 180 -43.94 -2.29 -24.07
N LEU A 181 -43.31 -1.19 -24.48
CA LEU A 181 -41.86 -1.01 -24.41
C LEU A 181 -41.36 -1.15 -22.97
N ASP A 182 -42.02 -0.47 -22.03
CA ASP A 182 -41.61 -0.45 -20.63
C ASP A 182 -41.82 -1.82 -19.94
N ALA A 183 -42.91 -2.52 -20.27
CA ALA A 183 -43.16 -3.87 -19.79
C ALA A 183 -42.15 -4.88 -20.38
N VAL A 184 -41.79 -4.75 -21.67
CA VAL A 184 -40.75 -5.57 -22.29
C VAL A 184 -39.37 -5.28 -21.69
N ALA A 185 -39.03 -4.02 -21.42
CA ALA A 185 -37.79 -3.68 -20.73
C ALA A 185 -37.71 -4.32 -19.34
N GLN A 186 -38.83 -4.41 -18.62
CA GLN A 186 -38.90 -5.13 -17.34
C GLN A 186 -38.69 -6.64 -17.53
N ALA A 187 -39.33 -7.25 -18.54
CA ALA A 187 -39.16 -8.66 -18.87
C ALA A 187 -37.70 -9.00 -19.22
N PHE A 188 -37.01 -8.15 -19.99
CA PHE A 188 -35.58 -8.30 -20.33
C PHE A 188 -34.67 -8.32 -19.10
N ARG A 189 -35.06 -7.64 -18.02
CA ARG A 189 -34.34 -7.63 -16.73
C ARG A 189 -34.77 -8.78 -15.81
N GLY A 190 -35.49 -9.78 -16.32
CA GLY A 190 -35.98 -10.93 -15.58
C GLY A 190 -37.28 -10.70 -14.81
N GLY A 191 -38.01 -9.61 -15.10
CA GLY A 191 -39.33 -9.35 -14.55
C GLY A 191 -40.45 -10.10 -15.27
N SER A 192 -41.70 -9.69 -15.01
CA SER A 192 -42.90 -10.33 -15.56
C SER A 192 -42.95 -10.27 -17.09
N PRO A 193 -43.19 -11.40 -17.78
CA PRO A 193 -43.50 -11.42 -19.21
C PRO A 193 -44.79 -10.66 -19.53
N VAL A 194 -44.95 -10.29 -20.79
CA VAL A 194 -46.10 -9.52 -21.29
C VAL A 194 -47.05 -10.42 -22.07
N VAL A 195 -48.33 -10.36 -21.76
CA VAL A 195 -49.40 -10.96 -22.56
C VAL A 195 -50.22 -9.83 -23.20
N LEU A 196 -50.17 -9.75 -24.52
CA LEU A 196 -50.85 -8.71 -25.29
C LEU A 196 -52.05 -9.29 -26.02
N GLY A 197 -53.25 -8.79 -25.73
CA GLY A 197 -54.45 -9.10 -26.49
C GLY A 197 -54.43 -8.37 -27.84
N CYS A 198 -54.46 -9.12 -28.94
CA CYS A 198 -54.45 -8.60 -30.30
C CYS A 198 -55.69 -9.02 -31.09
N THR A 199 -56.13 -8.18 -32.02
CA THR A 199 -57.28 -8.46 -32.90
C THR A 199 -57.02 -9.69 -33.75
N ASP A 200 -55.79 -9.85 -34.24
CA ASP A 200 -55.34 -11.02 -34.98
C ASP A 200 -53.80 -11.16 -34.93
N SER A 201 -53.29 -12.23 -35.55
CA SER A 201 -51.85 -12.53 -35.60
C SER A 201 -51.03 -11.52 -36.42
N ASP A 202 -51.64 -10.79 -37.35
CA ASP A 202 -50.93 -9.75 -38.11
C ASP A 202 -50.80 -8.46 -37.30
N SER A 203 -51.81 -8.09 -36.50
CA SER A 203 -51.69 -7.00 -35.51
C SER A 203 -50.64 -7.34 -34.46
N ALA A 204 -50.63 -8.58 -33.95
CA ALA A 204 -49.59 -9.07 -33.05
C ALA A 204 -48.18 -8.95 -33.64
N ALA A 205 -48.00 -9.36 -34.90
CA ALA A 205 -46.73 -9.20 -35.60
C ALA A 205 -46.34 -7.72 -35.77
N GLY A 206 -47.30 -6.82 -35.97
CA GLY A 206 -47.09 -5.37 -35.99
C GLY A 206 -46.53 -4.82 -34.68
N TRP A 207 -47.09 -5.21 -33.53
CA TRP A 207 -46.58 -4.83 -32.21
C TRP A 207 -45.19 -5.40 -31.93
N ILE A 208 -44.96 -6.68 -32.24
CA ILE A 208 -43.65 -7.33 -32.07
C ILE A 208 -42.61 -6.67 -32.98
N ALA A 209 -42.97 -6.33 -34.22
CA ALA A 209 -42.11 -5.59 -35.15
C ALA A 209 -41.78 -4.19 -34.61
N ALA A 210 -42.78 -3.47 -34.10
CA ALA A 210 -42.57 -2.18 -33.47
C ALA A 210 -41.55 -2.25 -32.32
N VAL A 211 -41.72 -3.17 -31.38
CA VAL A 211 -40.76 -3.36 -30.27
C VAL A 211 -39.37 -3.75 -30.80
N SER A 212 -39.29 -4.68 -31.77
CA SER A 212 -38.03 -5.16 -32.33
C SER A 212 -37.23 -4.08 -33.08
N HIS A 213 -37.90 -3.11 -33.71
CA HIS A 213 -37.25 -2.02 -34.44
C HIS A 213 -36.85 -0.84 -33.55
N PHE A 214 -37.45 -0.70 -32.36
CA PHE A 214 -37.04 0.28 -31.35
C PHE A 214 -35.89 -0.21 -30.44
N MET A 215 -35.30 -1.36 -30.76
CA MET A 215 -34.02 -1.84 -30.25
C MET A 215 -33.10 -2.20 -31.42
N SER A 216 -31.82 -2.45 -31.15
CA SER A 216 -30.88 -2.87 -32.19
C SER A 216 -31.18 -4.27 -32.76
N PRO A 217 -30.66 -4.60 -33.96
CA PRO A 217 -30.83 -5.93 -34.54
C PRO A 217 -30.32 -7.05 -33.61
N GLY A 218 -29.16 -6.86 -32.99
CA GLY A 218 -28.55 -7.78 -32.02
C GLY A 218 -29.43 -7.99 -30.80
N THR A 219 -29.90 -6.93 -30.17
CA THR A 219 -30.79 -7.02 -29.01
C THR A 219 -32.12 -7.69 -29.36
N SER A 220 -32.66 -7.46 -30.57
CA SER A 220 -33.88 -8.12 -31.05
C SER A 220 -33.77 -9.65 -31.15
N ARG A 221 -32.56 -10.19 -31.31
CA ARG A 221 -32.32 -11.65 -31.33
C ARG A 221 -32.44 -12.27 -29.94
N ARG A 222 -32.39 -11.46 -28.88
CA ARG A 222 -32.62 -11.90 -27.50
C ARG A 222 -34.06 -11.67 -27.04
N PHE A 223 -34.84 -10.94 -27.84
CA PHE A 223 -36.25 -10.72 -27.61
C PHE A 223 -37.07 -11.93 -28.08
N GLY A 224 -37.37 -12.86 -27.17
CA GLY A 224 -38.31 -13.97 -27.43
C GLY A 224 -39.78 -13.53 -27.45
N TRP A 225 -40.60 -14.08 -28.35
CA TRP A 225 -42.01 -13.73 -28.51
C TRP A 225 -42.84 -14.81 -29.23
N SER A 226 -44.18 -14.68 -29.17
CA SER A 226 -45.13 -15.48 -29.95
C SER A 226 -46.24 -14.58 -30.53
N THR A 227 -46.57 -14.74 -31.82
CA THR A 227 -47.64 -13.96 -32.49
C THR A 227 -49.05 -14.47 -32.20
N PHE A 228 -49.18 -15.67 -31.63
CA PHE A 228 -50.48 -16.26 -31.31
C PHE A 228 -50.33 -17.44 -30.34
N ASP A 229 -50.95 -17.35 -29.18
CA ASP A 229 -51.26 -18.45 -28.28
C ASP A 229 -52.64 -18.21 -27.65
N ARG A 230 -53.20 -19.20 -26.93
CA ARG A 230 -54.41 -18.98 -26.13
C ARG A 230 -54.01 -18.58 -24.72
N LEU A 231 -54.82 -17.75 -24.08
CA LEU A 231 -54.50 -17.23 -22.73
C LEU A 231 -54.24 -18.36 -21.72
N HIS A 232 -55.00 -19.46 -21.79
CA HIS A 232 -54.82 -20.61 -20.89
C HIS A 232 -53.57 -21.49 -21.20
N THR A 233 -52.78 -21.13 -22.21
CA THR A 233 -51.57 -21.86 -22.66
C THR A 233 -50.31 -21.00 -22.65
N VAL A 234 -50.38 -19.76 -22.16
CA VAL A 234 -49.26 -18.79 -22.19
C VAL A 234 -48.06 -19.22 -21.35
N ASP A 235 -48.24 -20.09 -20.36
CA ASP A 235 -47.15 -20.64 -19.56
C ASP A 235 -46.11 -21.38 -20.42
N ASP A 236 -46.55 -22.06 -21.50
CA ASP A 236 -45.67 -22.83 -22.37
C ASP A 236 -44.65 -21.98 -23.15
N PRO A 237 -45.04 -20.91 -23.89
CA PRO A 237 -44.08 -20.01 -24.53
C PRO A 237 -43.24 -19.23 -23.51
N VAL A 238 -43.82 -18.80 -22.39
CA VAL A 238 -43.09 -18.09 -21.32
C VAL A 238 -41.98 -18.98 -20.74
N ALA A 239 -42.29 -20.23 -20.41
CA ALA A 239 -41.30 -21.18 -19.88
C ALA A 239 -40.15 -21.47 -20.86
N ARG A 240 -40.32 -21.15 -22.15
CA ARG A 240 -39.29 -21.29 -23.19
C ARG A 240 -38.50 -20.00 -23.45
N GLY A 241 -38.79 -18.92 -22.73
CA GLY A 241 -38.10 -17.63 -22.87
C GLY A 241 -38.82 -16.61 -23.76
N ALA A 242 -40.13 -16.75 -24.00
CA ALA A 242 -40.90 -15.68 -24.59
C ALA A 242 -41.12 -14.54 -23.58
N HIS A 243 -40.71 -13.32 -23.95
CA HIS A 243 -40.92 -12.09 -23.19
C HIS A 243 -42.28 -11.47 -23.51
N LEU A 244 -42.77 -11.65 -24.75
CA LEU A 244 -44.05 -11.14 -25.24
C LEU A 244 -44.86 -12.24 -25.92
N VAL A 245 -46.04 -12.55 -25.39
CA VAL A 245 -46.95 -13.55 -25.96
C VAL A 245 -48.24 -12.86 -26.38
N ALA A 246 -48.54 -12.89 -27.67
CA ALA A 246 -49.81 -12.35 -28.16
C ALA A 246 -50.92 -13.41 -28.06
N VAL A 247 -52.07 -12.98 -27.55
CA VAL A 247 -53.30 -13.78 -27.45
C VAL A 247 -54.44 -13.07 -28.17
N PRO A 248 -55.50 -13.76 -28.61
CA PRO A 248 -56.69 -13.10 -29.12
C PRO A 248 -57.31 -12.13 -28.12
N LEU A 249 -57.82 -10.98 -28.59
CA LEU A 249 -58.57 -10.04 -27.75
C LEU A 249 -59.76 -10.70 -27.06
N GLU A 250 -60.41 -11.68 -27.70
CA GLU A 250 -61.56 -12.39 -27.13
C GLU A 250 -61.21 -13.29 -25.93
N ASP A 251 -59.91 -13.58 -25.70
CA ASP A 251 -59.47 -14.27 -24.50
C ASP A 251 -59.38 -13.32 -23.29
N LEU A 252 -59.49 -11.99 -23.50
CA LEU A 252 -59.47 -10.98 -22.44
C LEU A 252 -60.90 -10.52 -22.04
N PRO A 253 -61.14 -10.18 -20.76
CA PRO A 253 -60.19 -10.25 -19.64
C PRO A 253 -60.04 -11.70 -19.11
N GLY A 254 -58.82 -12.05 -18.70
CA GLY A 254 -58.53 -13.30 -17.99
C GLY A 254 -57.28 -13.15 -17.12
N ASP A 255 -57.11 -14.05 -16.16
CA ASP A 255 -55.99 -14.00 -15.20
C ASP A 255 -54.85 -14.91 -15.65
N THR A 256 -53.63 -14.38 -15.66
CA THR A 256 -52.38 -15.11 -15.89
C THR A 256 -51.38 -14.65 -14.85
N PRO A 257 -51.33 -15.31 -13.67
CA PRO A 257 -50.49 -14.90 -12.57
C PRO A 257 -49.02 -14.77 -12.98
N GLY A 258 -48.40 -13.64 -12.65
CA GLY A 258 -46.99 -13.38 -12.96
C GLY A 258 -46.71 -12.78 -14.34
N CYS A 259 -47.74 -12.52 -15.15
CA CYS A 259 -47.64 -11.75 -16.39
C CYS A 259 -48.29 -10.37 -16.26
N VAL A 260 -47.84 -9.40 -17.05
CA VAL A 260 -48.56 -8.13 -17.27
C VAL A 260 -49.50 -8.34 -18.45
N VAL A 261 -50.81 -8.16 -18.25
CA VAL A 261 -51.83 -8.50 -19.25
C VAL A 261 -52.64 -7.28 -19.66
N PHE A 262 -52.68 -6.97 -20.96
CA PHE A 262 -53.52 -5.88 -21.50
C PHE A 262 -53.84 -6.08 -22.98
N GLY A 263 -54.92 -5.47 -23.46
CA GLY A 263 -55.35 -5.50 -24.86
C GLY A 263 -54.90 -4.28 -25.66
N GLU A 264 -54.71 -4.46 -26.97
CA GLU A 264 -54.37 -3.37 -27.89
C GLU A 264 -55.51 -2.35 -28.10
N ASN A 265 -56.72 -2.68 -27.64
CA ASN A 265 -57.92 -1.83 -27.69
C ASN A 265 -58.13 -1.01 -26.41
N GLU A 266 -57.28 -1.18 -25.40
CA GLU A 266 -57.34 -0.43 -24.15
C GLU A 266 -56.88 1.02 -24.31
N SER A 267 -57.14 1.84 -23.31
CA SER A 267 -56.64 3.22 -23.21
C SER A 267 -55.90 3.40 -21.87
N PRO A 268 -54.66 2.92 -21.77
CA PRO A 268 -53.93 2.91 -20.51
C PRO A 268 -53.67 4.32 -19.99
N SER A 269 -53.64 4.46 -18.66
CA SER A 269 -53.18 5.69 -18.02
C SER A 269 -51.66 5.73 -18.08
N LEU A 270 -51.09 6.63 -18.88
CA LEU A 270 -49.65 6.78 -18.98
C LEU A 270 -49.05 7.40 -17.71
N GLY A 271 -47.93 6.84 -17.28
CA GLY A 271 -47.17 7.29 -16.12
C GLY A 271 -46.15 8.40 -16.45
N VAL A 272 -45.29 8.69 -15.47
CA VAL A 272 -44.18 9.64 -15.55
C VAL A 272 -42.91 8.93 -15.08
N LEU A 273 -41.80 9.11 -15.82
CA LEU A 273 -40.48 8.59 -15.43
C LEU A 273 -40.12 9.04 -14.01
N ASP A 274 -39.58 8.12 -13.20
CA ASP A 274 -39.28 8.32 -11.76
C ASP A 274 -40.48 8.77 -10.89
N GLY A 275 -41.71 8.61 -11.41
CA GLY A 275 -42.94 9.02 -10.76
C GLY A 275 -43.99 7.91 -10.73
N ALA A 276 -45.19 8.22 -11.23
CA ALA A 276 -46.28 7.25 -11.29
C ALA A 276 -46.03 6.25 -12.43
N PRO A 277 -46.22 4.93 -12.22
CA PRO A 277 -46.14 3.95 -13.30
C PRO A 277 -47.34 4.08 -14.25
N HIS A 278 -47.24 3.48 -15.43
CA HIS A 278 -48.41 3.26 -16.29
C HIS A 278 -49.40 2.34 -15.59
N ARG A 279 -50.69 2.50 -15.92
CA ARG A 279 -51.78 1.63 -15.44
C ARG A 279 -52.60 1.12 -16.61
N VAL A 280 -52.76 -0.19 -16.69
CA VAL A 280 -53.64 -0.88 -17.64
C VAL A 280 -54.98 -1.23 -16.99
N ASP A 281 -55.98 -1.63 -17.77
CA ASP A 281 -57.37 -1.72 -17.29
C ASP A 281 -57.58 -2.80 -16.23
N ASN A 282 -56.75 -3.85 -16.23
CA ASN A 282 -56.78 -4.91 -15.21
C ASN A 282 -56.18 -4.46 -13.86
N GLY A 283 -55.60 -3.26 -13.78
CA GLY A 283 -55.00 -2.68 -12.58
C GLY A 283 -53.49 -2.91 -12.45
N ASP A 284 -52.86 -3.64 -13.38
CA ASP A 284 -51.41 -3.84 -13.36
C ASP A 284 -50.67 -2.51 -13.56
N MET A 285 -49.50 -2.43 -12.92
CA MET A 285 -48.68 -1.23 -12.84
C MET A 285 -47.35 -1.50 -13.54
N VAL A 286 -47.06 -0.75 -14.61
CA VAL A 286 -45.83 -0.89 -15.40
C VAL A 286 -44.92 0.32 -15.13
N PRO A 287 -43.77 0.16 -14.47
CA PRO A 287 -42.83 1.26 -14.25
C PRO A 287 -42.41 1.91 -15.56
N VAL A 288 -42.45 3.25 -15.61
CA VAL A 288 -42.03 3.98 -16.80
C VAL A 288 -40.52 3.90 -16.95
N THR A 289 -40.05 3.68 -18.17
CA THR A 289 -38.62 3.67 -18.48
C THR A 289 -38.27 4.77 -19.50
N PRO A 290 -37.00 5.13 -19.65
CA PRO A 290 -36.59 6.06 -20.71
C PRO A 290 -36.97 5.59 -22.11
N TRP A 291 -37.17 4.28 -22.34
CA TRP A 291 -37.45 3.75 -23.67
C TRP A 291 -38.73 4.30 -24.27
N SER A 292 -39.83 4.25 -23.52
CA SER A 292 -41.12 4.74 -23.99
C SER A 292 -41.12 6.25 -24.21
N ARG A 293 -40.39 6.99 -23.38
CA ARG A 293 -40.19 8.44 -23.52
C ARG A 293 -39.44 8.76 -24.82
N LEU A 294 -38.30 8.11 -25.04
CA LEU A 294 -37.53 8.24 -26.28
C LEU A 294 -38.37 7.87 -27.51
N ALA A 295 -39.17 6.81 -27.42
CA ALA A 295 -40.03 6.40 -28.51
C ALA A 295 -41.10 7.44 -28.87
N GLN A 296 -41.73 8.09 -27.87
CA GLN A 296 -42.70 9.15 -28.11
C GLN A 296 -42.10 10.35 -28.85
N ILE A 297 -40.84 10.70 -28.57
CA ILE A 297 -40.12 11.79 -29.26
C ILE A 297 -39.85 11.40 -30.71
N VAL A 298 -39.38 10.17 -30.94
CA VAL A 298 -39.03 9.71 -32.28
C VAL A 298 -40.26 9.58 -33.18
N LEU A 299 -41.42 9.31 -32.59
CA LEU A 299 -42.70 9.13 -33.29
C LEU A 299 -43.44 10.45 -33.58
N VAL A 300 -42.74 11.54 -33.93
CA VAL A 300 -43.37 12.78 -34.40
C VAL A 300 -44.00 12.60 -35.79
N ASP A 301 -43.23 12.07 -36.74
CA ASP A 301 -43.68 11.76 -38.09
C ASP A 301 -42.95 10.54 -38.67
N LYS A 302 -43.53 9.96 -39.73
CA LYS A 302 -43.02 8.72 -40.33
C LYS A 302 -41.58 8.84 -40.84
N SER A 303 -41.22 10.01 -41.38
CA SER A 303 -39.90 10.23 -41.97
C SER A 303 -38.83 10.41 -40.89
N ALA A 304 -39.11 11.18 -39.83
CA ALA A 304 -38.22 11.34 -38.69
C ALA A 304 -37.98 10.01 -38.00
N ALA A 305 -39.06 9.29 -37.65
CA ALA A 305 -38.97 7.97 -37.02
C ALA A 305 -38.12 6.99 -37.84
N ALA A 306 -38.36 6.90 -39.16
CA ALA A 306 -37.60 6.00 -40.02
C ALA A 306 -36.11 6.36 -40.12
N ARG A 307 -35.76 7.66 -40.08
CA ARG A 307 -34.35 8.12 -40.08
C ARG A 307 -33.68 7.82 -38.76
N THR A 308 -34.30 8.16 -37.63
CA THR A 308 -33.70 7.94 -36.30
C THR A 308 -33.49 6.46 -36.01
N LEU A 309 -34.47 5.61 -36.35
CA LEU A 309 -34.33 4.16 -36.22
C LEU A 309 -33.30 3.56 -37.20
N ALA A 310 -33.01 4.22 -38.32
CA ALA A 310 -31.88 3.83 -39.17
C ALA A 310 -30.55 4.18 -38.54
N HIS A 311 -30.45 5.38 -37.97
CA HIS A 311 -29.25 5.81 -37.29
C HIS A 311 -28.97 4.98 -36.03
N GLN A 312 -30.02 4.58 -35.30
CA GLN A 312 -29.95 3.60 -34.20
C GLN A 312 -29.24 2.31 -34.63
N ASP A 313 -29.62 1.74 -35.78
CA ASP A 313 -29.03 0.49 -36.28
C ASP A 313 -27.57 0.68 -36.71
N GLU A 314 -27.23 1.83 -37.29
CA GLU A 314 -25.85 2.20 -37.62
C GLU A 314 -24.99 2.34 -36.36
N ILE A 315 -25.51 3.00 -35.31
CA ILE A 315 -24.85 3.16 -34.02
C ILE A 315 -24.60 1.79 -33.39
N ALA A 316 -25.63 0.94 -33.32
CA ALA A 316 -25.50 -0.39 -32.77
C ALA A 316 -24.44 -1.21 -33.51
N GLY A 317 -24.45 -1.20 -34.85
CA GLY A 317 -23.46 -1.90 -35.67
C GLY A 317 -22.03 -1.43 -35.42
N LYS A 318 -21.80 -0.12 -35.24
CA LYS A 318 -20.48 0.44 -34.90
C LYS A 318 -20.06 0.11 -33.47
N ALA A 319 -21.01 -0.02 -32.54
CA ALA A 319 -20.75 -0.44 -31.16
C ALA A 319 -20.57 -1.97 -31.00
N GLY A 320 -20.72 -2.74 -32.08
CA GLY A 320 -20.57 -4.20 -32.12
C GLY A 320 -21.90 -4.96 -32.14
N ASP A 321 -23.01 -4.32 -31.75
CA ASP A 321 -24.37 -4.87 -31.69
C ASP A 321 -24.47 -6.18 -30.87
N ASP A 322 -23.68 -6.26 -29.80
CA ASP A 322 -23.64 -7.37 -28.87
C ASP A 322 -23.98 -6.89 -27.45
N ASP A 323 -24.83 -7.66 -26.77
CA ASP A 323 -25.36 -7.38 -25.44
C ASP A 323 -25.79 -5.91 -25.15
N LEU A 324 -26.20 -5.16 -26.19
CA LEU A 324 -26.61 -3.77 -26.00
C LEU A 324 -27.93 -3.68 -25.24
N SER A 325 -28.05 -2.67 -24.37
CA SER A 325 -29.35 -2.29 -23.81
C SER A 325 -30.34 -2.01 -24.93
N PRO A 326 -31.63 -2.40 -24.80
CA PRO A 326 -32.65 -2.08 -25.81
C PRO A 326 -32.85 -0.58 -26.01
N MET A 327 -32.47 0.25 -25.04
CA MET A 327 -32.65 1.71 -25.06
C MET A 327 -31.44 2.47 -25.60
N TRP A 328 -30.23 1.95 -25.40
CA TRP A 328 -28.99 2.72 -25.56
C TRP A 328 -28.76 3.22 -27.00
N PRO A 329 -28.92 2.38 -28.05
CA PRO A 329 -28.75 2.85 -29.43
C PRO A 329 -29.72 3.98 -29.79
N LEU A 330 -30.96 3.93 -29.28
CA LEU A 330 -31.97 4.96 -29.53
C LEU A 330 -31.62 6.26 -28.80
N ALA A 331 -31.19 6.16 -27.54
CA ALA A 331 -30.74 7.31 -26.76
C ALA A 331 -29.55 8.01 -27.44
N MET A 332 -28.58 7.25 -27.95
CA MET A 332 -27.46 7.79 -28.68
C MET A 332 -27.91 8.49 -29.98
N ALA A 333 -28.85 7.90 -30.71
CA ALA A 333 -29.40 8.53 -31.92
C ALA A 333 -30.15 9.84 -31.62
N VAL A 334 -30.88 9.91 -30.50
CA VAL A 334 -31.58 11.12 -30.05
C VAL A 334 -30.59 12.21 -29.64
N VAL A 335 -29.50 11.87 -28.92
CA VAL A 335 -28.47 12.86 -28.52
C VAL A 335 -27.68 13.38 -29.73
N ALA A 336 -27.45 12.52 -30.73
CA ALA A 336 -26.75 12.90 -31.95
C ALA A 336 -27.60 13.80 -32.89
N ASP A 337 -28.92 13.78 -32.77
CA ASP A 337 -29.84 14.54 -33.62
C ASP A 337 -30.29 15.85 -32.95
N SER A 338 -29.80 16.97 -33.48
CA SER A 338 -30.13 18.29 -32.97
C SER A 338 -31.59 18.72 -33.20
N ASP A 339 -32.40 17.96 -33.94
CA ASP A 339 -33.82 18.29 -34.12
C ASP A 339 -34.72 17.63 -33.05
N LEU A 340 -34.17 16.74 -32.19
CA LEU A 340 -34.92 15.93 -31.22
C LEU A 340 -34.69 16.33 -29.74
N HIS A 341 -34.37 17.60 -29.48
CA HIS A 341 -33.94 18.10 -28.16
C HIS A 341 -34.98 18.00 -27.01
N ASP A 342 -36.26 17.79 -27.30
CA ASP A 342 -37.37 17.88 -26.33
C ASP A 342 -37.30 16.84 -25.19
N SER A 343 -36.40 15.85 -25.23
CA SER A 343 -36.12 14.98 -24.07
C SER A 343 -34.68 14.45 -24.02
N LEU A 344 -33.73 15.39 -24.09
CA LEU A 344 -32.30 15.12 -23.83
C LEU A 344 -32.04 14.54 -22.43
N ASP A 345 -32.90 14.80 -21.45
CA ASP A 345 -32.72 14.33 -20.08
C ASP A 345 -32.86 12.80 -20.01
N GLU A 346 -33.89 12.22 -20.60
CA GLU A 346 -34.08 10.76 -20.66
C GLU A 346 -32.96 10.07 -21.44
N ALA A 347 -32.53 10.66 -22.56
CA ALA A 347 -31.41 10.12 -23.33
C ALA A 347 -30.10 10.17 -22.53
N THR A 348 -29.86 11.28 -21.83
CA THR A 348 -28.72 11.47 -20.94
C THR A 348 -28.68 10.40 -19.85
N THR A 349 -29.80 10.12 -19.18
CA THR A 349 -29.88 9.05 -18.18
C THR A 349 -29.46 7.70 -18.76
N VAL A 350 -29.97 7.33 -19.94
CA VAL A 350 -29.59 6.07 -20.59
C VAL A 350 -28.10 6.02 -20.94
N LEU A 351 -27.53 7.11 -21.46
CA LEU A 351 -26.12 7.17 -21.78
C LEU A 351 -25.24 7.09 -20.53
N LEU A 352 -25.63 7.74 -19.44
CA LEU A 352 -24.90 7.69 -18.18
C LEU A 352 -24.95 6.29 -17.56
N GLU A 353 -26.09 5.61 -17.58
CA GLU A 353 -26.29 4.34 -16.85
C GLU A 353 -25.99 3.08 -17.67
N GLN A 354 -26.12 3.13 -19.00
CA GLN A 354 -26.19 1.92 -19.84
C GLN A 354 -25.24 1.95 -21.03
N SER A 355 -24.23 2.84 -21.04
CA SER A 355 -23.23 2.85 -22.10
C SER A 355 -22.32 1.62 -22.06
N PRO A 356 -22.14 0.91 -23.20
CA PRO A 356 -21.29 -0.27 -23.29
C PRO A 356 -19.81 0.12 -23.28
N HIS A 357 -18.94 -0.82 -22.88
CA HIS A 357 -17.49 -0.59 -22.88
C HIS A 357 -16.94 -0.24 -24.28
N THR A 358 -17.51 -0.81 -25.35
CA THR A 358 -17.11 -0.53 -26.73
C THR A 358 -17.29 0.93 -27.14
N ALA A 359 -18.13 1.69 -26.44
CA ALA A 359 -18.31 3.12 -26.71
C ALA A 359 -17.04 3.94 -26.44
N MET A 360 -16.16 3.49 -25.53
CA MET A 360 -14.96 4.22 -25.10
C MET A 360 -13.95 4.47 -26.23
N GLU A 361 -13.77 3.49 -27.10
CA GLU A 361 -12.76 3.51 -28.18
C GLU A 361 -13.34 3.96 -29.52
N SER A 362 -14.61 4.39 -29.51
CA SER A 362 -15.37 4.74 -30.69
C SER A 362 -15.55 6.25 -30.83
N GLU A 363 -16.10 6.68 -31.96
CA GLU A 363 -16.53 8.07 -32.17
C GLU A 363 -17.63 8.51 -31.17
N PHE A 364 -18.28 7.58 -30.46
CA PHE A 364 -19.31 7.89 -29.47
C PHE A 364 -18.76 8.46 -28.17
N ALA A 365 -17.46 8.27 -27.89
CA ALA A 365 -16.84 8.76 -26.67
C ALA A 365 -16.97 10.27 -26.51
N SER A 366 -16.90 11.05 -27.59
CA SER A 366 -17.05 12.52 -27.53
C SER A 366 -18.47 12.94 -27.13
N LEU A 367 -19.49 12.25 -27.64
CA LEU A 367 -20.89 12.53 -27.27
C LEU A 367 -21.14 12.20 -25.79
N ILE A 368 -20.57 11.10 -25.29
CA ILE A 368 -20.65 10.74 -23.86
C ILE A 368 -19.90 11.78 -23.01
N VAL A 369 -18.73 12.23 -23.46
CA VAL A 369 -17.98 13.31 -22.81
C VAL A 369 -18.81 14.60 -22.74
N ASP A 370 -19.50 14.99 -23.82
CA ASP A 370 -20.37 16.18 -23.83
C ASP A 370 -21.58 16.04 -22.87
N VAL A 371 -22.10 14.82 -22.70
CA VAL A 371 -23.16 14.52 -21.73
C VAL A 371 -22.63 14.60 -20.30
N VAL A 372 -21.46 14.04 -20.04
CA VAL A 372 -20.76 14.12 -18.76
C VAL A 372 -20.46 15.58 -18.40
N ASP A 373 -19.91 16.34 -19.34
CA ASP A 373 -19.51 17.74 -19.14
C ASP A 373 -20.71 18.62 -18.78
N ARG A 374 -21.85 18.45 -19.48
CA ARG A 374 -23.11 19.11 -19.11
C ARG A 374 -23.62 18.69 -17.75
N SER A 375 -23.48 17.40 -17.40
CA SER A 375 -23.93 16.87 -16.11
C SER A 375 -23.11 17.39 -14.94
N PHE A 376 -21.83 17.71 -15.14
CA PHE A 376 -20.94 18.28 -14.13
C PHE A 376 -21.24 19.74 -13.78
N GLY A 377 -22.00 20.44 -14.61
CA GLY A 377 -22.34 21.85 -14.44
C GLY A 377 -21.19 22.78 -14.83
N ASP A 378 -21.25 24.01 -14.33
CA ASP A 378 -20.40 25.10 -14.84
C ASP A 378 -19.08 25.25 -14.06
N THR A 379 -18.98 24.69 -12.85
CA THR A 379 -17.84 24.93 -11.94
C THR A 379 -17.10 23.65 -11.58
N ALA A 380 -15.78 23.77 -11.34
CA ALA A 380 -14.95 22.66 -10.87
C ALA A 380 -15.44 22.06 -9.52
N ALA A 381 -15.99 22.90 -8.64
CA ALA A 381 -16.57 22.45 -7.37
C ALA A 381 -17.86 21.60 -7.56
N GLN A 382 -18.71 21.96 -8.53
CA GLN A 382 -19.86 21.14 -8.90
C GLN A 382 -19.42 19.82 -9.52
N ALA A 383 -18.45 19.85 -10.43
CA ALA A 383 -17.87 18.67 -11.05
C ALA A 383 -17.30 17.71 -10.00
N ALA A 384 -16.51 18.21 -9.03
CA ALA A 384 -15.96 17.41 -7.93
C ALA A 384 -17.06 16.71 -7.11
N ARG A 385 -18.11 17.43 -6.74
CA ARG A 385 -19.23 16.88 -5.96
C ARG A 385 -19.98 15.79 -6.73
N ILE A 386 -20.23 16.00 -8.02
CA ILE A 386 -20.97 15.06 -8.86
C ILE A 386 -20.12 13.83 -9.16
N PHE A 387 -18.85 14.02 -9.53
CA PHE A 387 -17.93 12.91 -9.77
C PHE A 387 -17.71 12.06 -8.51
N GLY A 388 -17.51 12.69 -7.35
CA GLY A 388 -17.43 11.97 -6.08
C GLY A 388 -18.68 11.16 -5.76
N ALA A 389 -19.87 11.68 -6.08
CA ALA A 389 -21.13 10.93 -5.94
C ALA A 389 -21.21 9.75 -6.92
N TRP A 390 -20.75 9.93 -8.17
CA TRP A 390 -20.72 8.87 -9.18
C TRP A 390 -19.70 7.77 -8.90
N LEU A 391 -18.60 8.08 -8.20
CA LEU A 391 -17.64 7.06 -7.76
C LEU A 391 -18.20 6.21 -6.61
N ALA A 392 -19.10 6.77 -5.79
CA ALA A 392 -19.75 6.07 -4.69
C ALA A 392 -21.03 5.31 -5.10
N ASP A 393 -21.46 5.48 -6.35
CA ASP A 393 -22.72 4.96 -6.88
C ASP A 393 -22.46 4.05 -8.08
N ASP A 394 -23.06 2.86 -8.09
CA ASP A 394 -22.93 1.92 -9.21
C ASP A 394 -23.86 2.25 -10.38
N ARG A 395 -24.73 3.27 -10.26
CA ARG A 395 -25.65 3.68 -11.34
C ARG A 395 -24.95 4.08 -12.63
N PRO A 396 -23.93 4.96 -12.66
CA PRO A 396 -23.23 5.27 -13.90
C PRO A 396 -22.49 4.04 -14.44
N ALA A 397 -22.53 3.85 -15.77
CA ALA A 397 -21.80 2.78 -16.42
C ALA A 397 -20.28 2.93 -16.20
N PRO A 398 -19.51 1.83 -16.14
CA PRO A 398 -18.06 1.90 -15.94
C PRO A 398 -17.33 2.81 -16.93
N VAL A 399 -17.69 2.75 -18.23
CA VAL A 399 -17.11 3.62 -19.27
C VAL A 399 -17.38 5.11 -19.00
N VAL A 400 -18.55 5.43 -18.45
CA VAL A 400 -18.93 6.80 -18.10
C VAL A 400 -18.12 7.30 -16.92
N ARG A 401 -17.82 6.46 -15.92
CA ARG A 401 -16.94 6.84 -14.80
C ARG A 401 -15.49 7.10 -15.23
N THR A 402 -15.00 6.36 -16.22
CA THR A 402 -13.69 6.62 -16.82
C THR A 402 -13.65 7.96 -17.56
N LEU A 403 -14.61 8.21 -18.46
CA LEU A 403 -14.70 9.47 -19.21
C LEU A 403 -14.96 10.66 -18.28
N ALA A 404 -15.91 10.49 -17.37
CA ALA A 404 -15.89 10.87 -15.95
C ALA A 404 -14.66 11.64 -15.46
N GLY A 405 -13.69 10.85 -14.98
CA GLY A 405 -12.44 11.33 -14.41
C GLY A 405 -11.65 12.21 -15.38
N ARG A 406 -11.64 11.88 -16.68
CA ARG A 406 -10.97 12.70 -17.68
C ARG A 406 -11.56 14.11 -17.78
N VAL A 407 -12.88 14.22 -17.90
CA VAL A 407 -13.57 15.53 -17.95
C VAL A 407 -13.34 16.31 -16.66
N PHE A 408 -13.45 15.62 -15.52
CA PHE A 408 -13.19 16.21 -14.21
C PHE A 408 -11.76 16.79 -14.11
N ALA A 409 -10.74 16.02 -14.47
CA ALA A 409 -9.35 16.43 -14.42
C ALA A 409 -9.07 17.66 -15.29
N PHE A 410 -9.55 17.68 -16.55
CA PHE A 410 -9.42 18.87 -17.40
C PHE A 410 -10.13 20.10 -16.81
N ARG A 411 -11.30 19.91 -16.21
CA ARG A 411 -12.06 21.01 -15.60
C ARG A 411 -11.32 21.62 -14.41
N VAL A 412 -10.77 20.80 -13.51
CA VAL A 412 -10.03 21.31 -12.34
C VAL A 412 -8.68 21.92 -12.73
N PHE A 413 -8.01 21.39 -13.76
CA PHE A 413 -6.76 21.97 -14.27
C PHE A 413 -6.93 23.36 -14.88
N GLN A 414 -8.13 23.68 -15.37
CA GLN A 414 -8.47 25.02 -15.86
C GLN A 414 -8.88 26.00 -14.75
N ASP A 415 -9.12 25.53 -13.52
CA ASP A 415 -9.54 26.35 -12.38
C ASP A 415 -8.48 26.37 -11.27
N HIS A 416 -7.51 27.28 -11.37
CA HIS A 416 -6.45 27.42 -10.35
C HIS A 416 -6.98 27.77 -8.96
N ALA A 417 -8.13 28.45 -8.86
CA ALA A 417 -8.72 28.81 -7.57
C ALA A 417 -9.37 27.60 -6.89
N TRP A 418 -9.74 26.57 -7.65
CA TRP A 418 -10.30 25.33 -7.10
C TRP A 418 -9.32 24.64 -6.16
N PHE A 419 -8.05 24.47 -6.53
CA PHE A 419 -7.07 23.75 -5.70
C PHE A 419 -6.91 24.35 -4.31
N ARG A 420 -6.97 25.69 -4.21
CA ARG A 420 -6.89 26.43 -2.95
C ARG A 420 -8.11 26.22 -2.05
N ASN A 421 -9.30 26.15 -2.65
CA ASN A 421 -10.57 26.05 -1.92
C ASN A 421 -11.03 24.60 -1.69
N ALA A 422 -10.50 23.65 -2.46
CA ALA A 422 -10.83 22.25 -2.35
C ALA A 422 -10.30 21.65 -1.04
N ASP A 423 -11.09 20.77 -0.42
CA ASP A 423 -10.60 19.98 0.70
C ASP A 423 -9.71 18.81 0.21
N PRO A 424 -8.96 18.14 1.10
CA PRO A 424 -8.11 17.01 0.72
C PRO A 424 -8.85 15.85 0.03
N ALA A 425 -10.11 15.57 0.41
CA ALA A 425 -10.89 14.48 -0.19
C ALA A 425 -11.31 14.82 -1.63
N GLN A 426 -11.63 16.08 -1.89
CA GLN A 426 -11.92 16.58 -3.24
C GLN A 426 -10.70 16.54 -4.14
N ARG A 427 -9.51 16.91 -3.64
CA ARG A 427 -8.25 16.78 -4.40
C ARG A 427 -7.91 15.33 -4.71
N ALA A 428 -8.16 14.41 -3.77
CA ALA A 428 -7.94 12.98 -3.96
C ALA A 428 -8.83 12.35 -5.06
N LEU A 429 -9.88 13.03 -5.54
CA LEU A 429 -10.67 12.56 -6.68
C LEU A 429 -9.83 12.42 -7.96
N LEU A 430 -8.74 13.18 -8.10
CA LEU A 430 -7.82 13.06 -9.22
C LEU A 430 -7.13 11.68 -9.28
N GLU A 431 -7.02 10.96 -8.16
CA GLU A 431 -6.44 9.60 -8.12
C GLU A 431 -7.31 8.56 -8.84
N TYR A 432 -8.58 8.87 -9.10
CA TYR A 432 -9.50 8.02 -9.86
C TYR A 432 -9.50 8.35 -11.36
N CYS A 433 -8.63 9.27 -11.80
CA CYS A 433 -8.51 9.63 -13.21
C CYS A 433 -7.46 8.74 -13.87
N ASP A 434 -7.79 8.16 -15.02
CA ASP A 434 -6.83 7.35 -15.77
C ASP A 434 -5.67 8.22 -16.29
N ARG A 435 -4.45 7.72 -16.14
CA ARG A 435 -3.26 8.37 -16.69
C ARG A 435 -3.26 8.29 -18.22
N THR A 436 -3.65 9.38 -18.89
CA THR A 436 -3.56 9.51 -20.36
C THR A 436 -2.49 10.52 -20.78
N PRO A 437 -1.90 10.40 -21.99
CA PRO A 437 -0.92 11.37 -22.48
C PRO A 437 -1.44 12.81 -22.51
N GLU A 438 -2.72 13.01 -22.80
CA GLU A 438 -3.32 14.34 -22.84
C GLU A 438 -3.47 14.96 -21.45
N LEU A 439 -3.82 14.16 -20.44
CA LEU A 439 -3.90 14.62 -19.05
C LEU A 439 -2.54 14.92 -18.47
N VAL A 440 -1.53 14.09 -18.75
CA VAL A 440 -0.14 14.36 -18.35
C VAL A 440 0.36 15.66 -18.98
N ALA A 441 0.09 15.88 -20.28
CA ALA A 441 0.45 17.14 -20.95
C ALA A 441 -0.32 18.36 -20.43
N GLU A 442 -1.54 18.19 -19.91
CA GLU A 442 -2.28 19.25 -19.22
C GLU A 442 -1.68 19.54 -17.84
N ALA A 443 -1.35 18.51 -17.06
CA ALA A 443 -0.69 18.65 -15.77
C ALA A 443 0.65 19.41 -15.91
N ASP A 444 1.46 19.05 -16.90
CA ASP A 444 2.70 19.77 -17.21
C ASP A 444 2.45 21.26 -17.55
N ARG A 445 1.36 21.57 -18.27
CA ARG A 445 0.97 22.96 -18.56
C ARG A 445 0.53 23.71 -17.30
N VAL A 446 -0.20 23.06 -16.39
CA VAL A 446 -0.56 23.64 -15.08
C VAL A 446 0.69 23.94 -14.26
N LEU A 447 1.66 23.02 -14.21
CA LEU A 447 2.94 23.24 -13.52
C LEU A 447 3.74 24.38 -14.16
N GLY A 448 3.77 24.46 -15.49
CA GLY A 448 4.41 25.58 -16.21
C GLY A 448 3.75 26.93 -15.95
N ALA A 449 2.42 26.98 -15.88
CA ALA A 449 1.66 28.18 -15.52
C ALA A 449 1.92 28.59 -14.06
N LEU A 450 1.94 27.62 -13.15
CA LEU A 450 2.28 27.84 -11.74
C LEU A 450 3.69 28.44 -11.62
N ARG A 451 4.70 27.85 -12.27
CA ARG A 451 6.08 28.38 -12.33
C ARG A 451 6.12 29.82 -12.87
N SER A 452 5.36 30.10 -13.91
CA SER A 452 5.31 31.44 -14.51
C SER A 452 4.70 32.47 -13.57
N SER A 453 3.71 32.08 -12.76
CA SER A 453 3.06 32.97 -11.81
C SER A 453 3.97 33.40 -10.64
N LEU A 454 5.00 32.61 -10.32
CA LEU A 454 5.98 32.88 -9.26
C LEU A 454 6.67 34.24 -9.43
N TYR A 455 6.95 34.65 -10.67
CA TYR A 455 7.63 35.92 -10.98
C TYR A 455 6.74 37.16 -10.77
N SER A 456 5.44 36.98 -10.55
CA SER A 456 4.45 38.06 -10.45
C SER A 456 3.77 38.15 -9.09
N ALA A 457 4.13 37.27 -8.15
CA ALA A 457 3.47 37.15 -6.86
C ALA A 457 3.86 38.27 -5.89
N TYR A 458 2.85 38.84 -5.19
CA TYR A 458 3.06 39.84 -4.15
C TYR A 458 3.36 39.23 -2.78
N GLU A 459 2.87 38.02 -2.50
CA GLU A 459 3.08 37.30 -1.22
C GLU A 459 3.51 35.85 -1.49
N ILE A 460 4.72 35.49 -1.09
CA ILE A 460 5.34 34.19 -1.38
C ILE A 460 4.68 33.02 -0.62
N GLY A 461 4.10 33.27 0.57
CA GLY A 461 3.46 32.25 1.40
C GLY A 461 2.21 31.66 0.74
N ASP A 462 1.31 32.53 0.28
CA ASP A 462 0.08 32.16 -0.46
C ASP A 462 0.37 31.30 -1.69
N VAL A 463 1.46 31.61 -2.38
CA VAL A 463 1.91 30.87 -3.56
C VAL A 463 2.49 29.52 -3.18
N ALA A 464 3.24 29.43 -2.07
CA ALA A 464 3.77 28.16 -1.57
C ALA A 464 2.64 27.18 -1.19
N VAL A 465 1.57 27.67 -0.53
CA VAL A 465 0.37 26.86 -0.21
C VAL A 465 -0.25 26.30 -1.48
N SER A 466 -0.52 27.19 -2.45
CA SER A 466 -1.18 26.83 -3.70
C SER A 466 -0.31 25.87 -4.53
N ALA A 467 1.00 26.10 -4.55
CA ALA A 467 1.96 25.27 -5.26
C ALA A 467 2.04 23.86 -4.68
N LEU A 468 2.16 23.73 -3.36
CA LEU A 468 2.26 22.43 -2.72
C LEU A 468 0.96 21.62 -2.86
N GLN A 469 -0.22 22.27 -2.79
CA GLN A 469 -1.50 21.59 -3.01
C GLN A 469 -1.68 21.08 -4.45
N VAL A 470 -1.28 21.87 -5.46
CA VAL A 470 -1.32 21.46 -6.87
C VAL A 470 -0.33 20.32 -7.13
N LEU A 471 0.90 20.45 -6.65
CA LEU A 471 1.93 19.43 -6.78
C LEU A 471 1.49 18.12 -6.14
N ASP A 472 0.98 18.17 -4.90
CA ASP A 472 0.51 16.99 -4.20
C ASP A 472 -0.60 16.28 -4.98
N ALA A 473 -1.58 17.03 -5.48
CA ALA A 473 -2.68 16.47 -6.25
C ALA A 473 -2.22 15.79 -7.56
N ILE A 474 -1.32 16.42 -8.31
CA ILE A 474 -0.78 15.88 -9.58
C ILE A 474 0.11 14.65 -9.34
N ILE A 475 0.96 14.69 -8.31
CA ILE A 475 1.88 13.60 -8.00
C ILE A 475 1.11 12.38 -7.47
N ARG A 476 0.13 12.59 -6.59
CA ARG A 476 -0.72 11.49 -6.06
C ARG A 476 -1.55 10.82 -7.14
N ALA A 477 -2.04 11.60 -8.11
CA ALA A 477 -2.77 11.07 -9.26
C ALA A 477 -1.88 10.39 -10.31
N ASP A 478 -0.56 10.30 -10.08
CA ASP A 478 0.41 9.80 -11.05
C ASP A 478 0.23 10.48 -12.43
N LEU A 479 0.19 11.81 -12.46
CA LEU A 479 0.06 12.61 -13.69
C LEU A 479 1.35 13.36 -14.05
N THR A 480 2.47 13.02 -13.42
CA THR A 480 3.77 13.68 -13.66
C THR A 480 4.54 13.01 -14.80
N SER A 481 5.06 13.80 -15.75
CA SER A 481 6.06 13.37 -16.74
C SER A 481 7.48 13.64 -16.24
N ASP A 482 8.52 13.20 -16.97
CA ASP A 482 9.91 13.58 -16.64
C ASP A 482 10.11 15.10 -16.64
N PHE A 483 9.49 15.81 -17.58
CA PHE A 483 9.51 17.27 -17.65
C PHE A 483 8.72 17.91 -16.50
N GLY A 484 7.54 17.37 -16.18
CA GLY A 484 6.75 17.80 -15.03
C GLY A 484 7.48 17.60 -13.71
N ARG A 485 8.30 16.54 -13.60
CA ARG A 485 9.13 16.27 -12.42
C ARG A 485 10.19 17.34 -12.22
N GLU A 486 10.88 17.76 -13.29
CA GLU A 486 11.85 18.85 -13.23
C GLU A 486 11.19 20.17 -12.81
N LEU A 487 10.02 20.51 -13.40
CA LEU A 487 9.25 21.69 -13.01
C LEU A 487 8.81 21.65 -11.55
N ALA A 488 8.34 20.49 -11.08
CA ALA A 488 7.92 20.30 -9.69
C ALA A 488 9.06 20.60 -8.72
N LEU A 489 10.25 20.04 -8.97
CA LEU A 489 11.43 20.27 -8.13
C LEU A 489 11.86 21.74 -8.16
N GLU A 490 11.84 22.38 -9.32
CA GLU A 490 12.16 23.81 -9.45
C GLU A 490 11.16 24.69 -8.66
N ILE A 491 9.86 24.41 -8.74
CA ILE A 491 8.82 25.14 -7.99
C ILE A 491 9.03 24.96 -6.48
N LEU A 492 9.33 23.74 -6.04
CA LEU A 492 9.61 23.46 -4.63
C LEU A 492 10.83 24.26 -4.15
N GLU A 493 11.93 24.22 -4.90
CA GLU A 493 13.18 24.90 -4.58
C GLU A 493 13.00 26.42 -4.50
N LEU A 494 12.30 27.04 -5.46
CA LEU A 494 12.18 28.50 -5.55
C LEU A 494 11.24 29.11 -4.51
N VAL A 495 10.22 28.37 -4.05
CA VAL A 495 9.08 28.96 -3.32
C VAL A 495 8.68 28.18 -2.08
N VAL A 496 8.53 26.86 -2.17
CA VAL A 496 8.02 26.06 -1.06
C VAL A 496 9.09 25.88 0.02
N VAL A 497 10.30 25.50 -0.36
CA VAL A 497 11.40 25.24 0.60
C VAL A 497 11.82 26.51 1.37
N PRO A 498 12.00 27.69 0.74
CA PRO A 498 12.30 28.92 1.49
C PRO A 498 11.22 29.29 2.52
N VAL A 499 9.95 29.00 2.22
CA VAL A 499 8.84 29.24 3.17
C VAL A 499 8.84 28.20 4.29
N LEU A 500 9.12 26.92 3.98
CA LEU A 500 9.23 25.87 5.00
C LEU A 500 10.39 26.12 5.98
N CYS A 501 11.50 26.67 5.50
CA CYS A 501 12.66 27.02 6.33
C CYS A 501 12.44 28.30 7.16
N ASP A 502 11.32 29.01 7.00
CA ASP A 502 11.01 30.21 7.79
C ASP A 502 10.26 29.84 9.09
N ASP A 503 10.80 30.25 10.23
CA ASP A 503 10.30 29.85 11.56
C ASP A 503 8.87 30.34 11.85
N THR A 504 8.35 31.31 11.10
CA THR A 504 6.98 31.84 11.27
C THR A 504 6.06 31.38 10.15
N ARG A 505 6.51 31.44 8.90
CA ARG A 505 5.70 31.12 7.72
C ARG A 505 5.64 29.62 7.44
N GLY A 506 6.65 28.84 7.83
CA GLY A 506 6.68 27.39 7.68
C GLY A 506 5.54 26.70 8.45
N PRO A 507 5.36 26.98 9.76
CA PRO A 507 4.24 26.43 10.53
C PRO A 507 2.87 26.82 9.97
N GLN A 508 2.73 28.03 9.44
CA GLN A 508 1.49 28.48 8.78
C GLN A 508 1.20 27.69 7.50
N LEU A 509 2.22 27.52 6.64
CA LEU A 509 2.13 26.72 5.42
C LEU A 509 1.69 25.28 5.72
N VAL A 510 2.32 24.64 6.72
CA VAL A 510 1.99 23.26 7.12
C VAL A 510 0.57 23.15 7.66
N ALA A 511 0.14 24.12 8.48
CA ALA A 511 -1.21 24.15 9.02
C ALA A 511 -2.29 24.35 7.94
N GLU A 512 -2.00 25.14 6.90
CA GLU A 512 -2.94 25.41 5.81
C GLU A 512 -2.99 24.30 4.76
N VAL A 513 -1.86 23.68 4.42
CA VAL A 513 -1.80 22.59 3.43
C VAL A 513 -2.34 21.28 4.02
N GLY A 514 -2.05 21.02 5.30
CA GLY A 514 -2.33 19.73 5.92
C GLY A 514 -1.41 18.61 5.40
N PRO A 515 -1.75 17.33 5.63
CA PRO A 515 -0.91 16.21 5.22
C PRO A 515 -0.81 16.08 3.70
N VAL A 516 0.40 15.81 3.20
CA VAL A 516 0.67 15.53 1.78
C VAL A 516 0.82 14.02 1.54
N GLY A 517 0.62 13.60 0.29
CA GLY A 517 0.85 12.23 -0.16
C GLY A 517 2.28 11.75 0.05
N ARG A 518 2.41 10.43 0.25
CA ARG A 518 3.71 9.80 0.53
C ARG A 518 4.73 10.03 -0.59
N ALA A 519 4.33 9.88 -1.85
CA ALA A 519 5.20 10.11 -3.02
C ALA A 519 5.64 11.58 -3.09
N THR A 520 4.70 12.52 -2.92
CA THR A 520 4.99 13.96 -2.84
C THR A 520 6.01 14.27 -1.74
N CYS A 521 5.83 13.70 -0.55
CA CYS A 521 6.73 13.91 0.58
C CYS A 521 8.12 13.32 0.30
N MET A 522 8.21 12.01 0.02
CA MET A 522 9.47 11.28 -0.05
C MET A 522 10.27 11.56 -1.32
N ASP A 523 9.61 11.66 -2.48
CA ASP A 523 10.31 11.67 -3.77
C ASP A 523 10.58 13.09 -4.29
N TYR A 524 9.92 14.09 -3.71
CA TYR A 524 10.00 15.49 -4.14
C TYR A 524 10.34 16.43 -3.01
N LEU A 525 9.50 16.50 -1.97
CA LEU A 525 9.65 17.51 -0.92
C LEU A 525 10.91 17.31 -0.08
N GLN A 526 11.14 16.09 0.42
CA GLN A 526 12.30 15.81 1.26
C GLN A 526 13.64 16.02 0.53
N PRO A 527 13.83 15.53 -0.73
CA PRO A 527 15.03 15.86 -1.51
C PRO A 527 15.21 17.35 -1.76
N ALA A 528 14.13 18.07 -2.08
CA ALA A 528 14.18 19.52 -2.33
C ALA A 528 14.59 20.30 -1.07
N VAL A 529 14.06 19.93 0.11
CA VAL A 529 14.41 20.57 1.39
C VAL A 529 15.89 20.37 1.71
N ILE A 530 16.38 19.13 1.64
CA ILE A 530 17.74 18.79 2.06
C ILE A 530 18.81 19.34 1.11
N GLY A 531 18.47 19.48 -0.18
CA GLY A 531 19.36 20.10 -1.16
C GLY A 531 19.43 21.63 -1.08
N HIS A 532 18.54 22.28 -0.32
CA HIS A 532 18.40 23.73 -0.34
C HIS A 532 19.35 24.45 0.63
N LEU A 533 19.86 25.61 0.22
CA LEU A 533 20.84 26.39 0.98
C LEU A 533 20.29 26.90 2.31
N ASP A 534 19.01 27.30 2.39
CA ASP A 534 18.40 27.78 3.64
C ASP A 534 18.31 26.69 4.72
N PHE A 535 18.19 25.42 4.31
CA PHE A 535 18.22 24.27 5.22
C PHE A 535 19.66 23.96 5.63
N MET A 536 20.56 23.80 4.66
CA MET A 536 21.96 23.43 4.90
C MET A 536 22.76 24.51 5.64
N GLY A 537 22.37 25.77 5.53
CA GLY A 537 23.04 26.91 6.17
C GLY A 537 22.82 27.02 7.69
N ARG A 538 21.96 26.20 8.28
CA ARG A 538 21.64 26.21 9.71
C ARG A 538 22.28 25.01 10.44
N PRO A 539 22.58 25.15 11.75
CA PRO A 539 23.09 24.04 12.56
C PRO A 539 22.10 22.87 12.60
N LEU A 540 22.64 21.64 12.56
CA LEU A 540 21.87 20.41 12.71
C LEU A 540 21.01 20.44 13.99
N GLY A 541 19.73 20.12 13.88
CA GLY A 541 18.75 20.17 14.97
C GLY A 541 17.95 21.48 15.07
N SER A 542 18.35 22.51 14.34
CA SER A 542 17.71 23.85 14.35
C SER A 542 17.37 24.37 12.94
N ARG A 543 17.40 23.49 11.94
CA ARG A 543 17.19 23.85 10.53
C ARG A 543 15.72 24.09 10.22
N LEU A 544 14.83 23.39 10.93
CA LEU A 544 13.38 23.48 10.74
C LEU A 544 12.66 23.65 12.07
N GLU A 545 11.55 24.38 12.04
CA GLU A 545 10.64 24.48 13.18
C GLU A 545 10.00 23.08 13.46
N PRO A 546 9.78 22.69 14.73
CA PRO A 546 9.31 21.35 15.09
C PRO A 546 8.06 20.82 14.36
N SER A 547 7.06 21.67 14.12
CA SER A 547 5.85 21.27 13.38
C SER A 547 6.14 21.02 11.89
N VAL A 548 7.07 21.78 11.31
CA VAL A 548 7.55 21.59 9.93
C VAL A 548 8.38 20.32 9.80
N LEU A 549 9.25 20.08 10.79
CA LEU A 549 10.03 18.85 10.85
C LEU A 549 9.13 17.62 10.99
N ALA A 550 8.11 17.67 11.85
CA ALA A 550 7.13 16.60 11.98
C ALA A 550 6.35 16.35 10.67
N PHE A 551 6.01 17.41 9.94
CA PHE A 551 5.37 17.33 8.63
C PHE A 551 6.25 16.63 7.60
N ILE A 552 7.54 17.01 7.50
CA ILE A 552 8.50 16.42 6.57
C ILE A 552 8.87 14.98 6.97
N ALA A 553 8.96 14.70 8.28
CA ALA A 553 9.33 13.39 8.82
C ALA A 553 8.17 12.37 8.85
N SER A 554 6.94 12.79 8.52
CA SER A 554 5.72 11.98 8.60
C SER A 554 5.76 10.64 7.83
N ASN A 555 6.70 10.48 6.89
CA ASN A 555 6.80 9.31 6.00
C ASN A 555 8.21 8.68 5.93
N VAL A 556 9.05 8.87 6.95
CA VAL A 556 10.38 8.23 7.01
C VAL A 556 10.25 6.71 7.15
N ALA A 557 10.85 5.93 6.25
CA ALA A 557 10.70 4.47 6.20
C ALA A 557 12.04 3.74 6.35
N GLY A 558 12.16 2.87 7.36
CA GLY A 558 13.28 1.94 7.57
C GLY A 558 14.57 2.59 8.09
N VAL A 559 14.89 2.45 9.37
CA VAL A 559 16.06 3.10 9.99
C VAL A 559 17.34 2.32 9.65
N PRO A 560 18.35 2.94 9.00
CA PRO A 560 19.64 2.28 8.78
C PRO A 560 20.29 1.86 10.10
N THR A 561 20.77 0.63 10.16
CA THR A 561 21.47 0.10 11.33
C THR A 561 22.94 0.50 11.31
N PHE A 562 23.64 0.26 12.43
CA PHE A 562 25.08 0.46 12.50
C PHE A 562 25.83 -0.33 11.41
N GLY A 563 25.46 -1.60 11.21
CA GLY A 563 26.07 -2.46 10.20
C GLY A 563 25.88 -1.95 8.77
N ASP A 564 24.74 -1.31 8.49
CA ASP A 564 24.46 -0.72 7.19
C ASP A 564 25.40 0.46 6.90
N PHE A 565 25.63 1.36 7.88
CA PHE A 565 26.59 2.46 7.73
C PHE A 565 28.04 2.00 7.61
N ALA A 566 28.42 0.97 8.38
CA ALA A 566 29.76 0.40 8.29
C ALA A 566 30.00 -0.23 6.90
N ALA A 567 28.98 -0.85 6.30
CA ALA A 567 29.05 -1.43 4.97
C ALA A 567 28.99 -0.37 3.85
N ASP A 568 28.14 0.64 4.01
CA ASP A 568 27.94 1.74 3.04
C ASP A 568 27.87 3.11 3.75
N PRO A 569 29.01 3.80 3.88
CA PRO A 569 29.06 5.13 4.47
C PRO A 569 28.30 6.21 3.68
N SER A 570 27.94 5.96 2.42
CA SER A 570 27.20 6.94 1.62
C SER A 570 25.76 7.14 2.11
N LEU A 571 25.24 6.21 2.91
CA LEU A 571 23.94 6.30 3.55
C LEU A 571 23.76 7.58 4.38
N VAL A 572 24.85 8.16 4.89
CA VAL A 572 24.84 9.41 5.68
C VAL A 572 24.32 10.63 4.91
N ASN A 573 24.34 10.55 3.58
CA ASN A 573 23.85 11.60 2.68
C ASN A 573 22.44 11.31 2.15
N THR A 574 21.83 10.20 2.55
CA THR A 574 20.45 9.92 2.17
C THR A 574 19.51 10.90 2.83
N THR A 575 18.44 11.23 2.11
CA THR A 575 17.35 12.10 2.55
C THR A 575 16.85 11.71 3.95
N GLN A 576 16.70 10.41 4.16
CA GLN A 576 16.26 9.83 5.41
C GLN A 576 17.23 10.08 6.57
N SER A 577 18.52 9.83 6.38
CA SER A 577 19.50 10.00 7.46
C SER A 577 19.60 11.45 7.92
N VAL A 578 19.47 12.40 7.00
CA VAL A 578 19.46 13.83 7.33
C VAL A 578 18.23 14.22 8.14
N ILE A 579 17.03 13.77 7.75
CA ILE A 579 15.78 14.08 8.48
C ILE A 579 15.76 13.43 9.87
N ILE A 580 16.22 12.18 9.98
CA ILE A 580 16.32 11.50 11.28
C ILE A 580 17.28 12.26 12.19
N ALA A 581 18.47 12.61 11.69
CA ALA A 581 19.44 13.36 12.46
C ALA A 581 18.88 14.72 12.92
N GLU A 582 18.21 15.45 12.03
CA GLU A 582 17.55 16.71 12.36
C GLU A 582 16.54 16.54 13.51
N GLY A 583 15.69 15.52 13.45
CA GLY A 583 14.72 15.21 14.51
C GLY A 583 15.36 14.84 15.84
N VAL A 584 16.41 14.03 15.82
CA VAL A 584 17.12 13.61 17.03
C VAL A 584 17.82 14.79 17.70
N PHE A 585 18.50 15.64 16.93
CA PHE A 585 19.19 16.82 17.47
C PHE A 585 18.22 17.91 17.94
N ALA A 586 17.07 18.09 17.27
CA ALA A 586 16.02 18.99 17.75
C ALA A 586 15.45 18.56 19.11
N LEU A 587 15.32 17.25 19.36
CA LEU A 587 14.90 16.72 20.67
C LEU A 587 15.98 16.86 21.74
N ALA A 588 17.25 16.63 21.38
CA ALA A 588 18.38 16.80 22.28
C ALA A 588 18.52 18.27 22.72
N GLU A 589 18.38 19.25 21.81
CA GLU A 589 18.45 20.68 22.17
C GLU A 589 17.37 21.10 23.17
N GLN A 590 16.21 20.42 23.17
CA GLN A 590 15.12 20.66 24.13
C GLN A 590 15.35 19.99 25.50
N GLY A 591 16.49 19.31 25.70
CA GLY A 591 16.80 18.55 26.91
C GLY A 591 15.95 17.28 27.03
N GLU A 592 15.40 16.80 25.91
CA GLU A 592 14.60 15.57 25.84
C GLU A 592 15.41 14.38 25.29
N GLY A 593 16.75 14.44 25.33
CA GLY A 593 17.66 13.39 24.82
C GLY A 593 17.35 11.98 25.34
N ALA A 594 16.83 11.84 26.56
CA ALA A 594 16.39 10.56 27.13
C ALA A 594 15.21 9.90 26.38
N ARG A 595 14.52 10.63 25.49
CA ARG A 595 13.44 10.11 24.63
C ARG A 595 13.95 9.59 23.28
N VAL A 596 15.23 9.80 22.96
CA VAL A 596 15.83 9.32 21.72
C VAL A 596 15.97 7.81 21.79
N ARG A 597 15.44 7.11 20.78
CA ARG A 597 15.65 5.67 20.66
C ARG A 597 17.07 5.38 20.21
N SER A 598 17.68 4.33 20.77
CA SER A 598 19.03 3.87 20.45
C SER A 598 19.28 3.72 18.94
N GLU A 599 18.33 3.14 18.21
CA GLU A 599 18.39 2.97 16.75
C GLU A 599 18.50 4.28 15.96
N LEU A 600 17.88 5.37 16.45
CA LEU A 600 17.93 6.69 15.80
C LEU A 600 19.20 7.45 16.17
N ALA A 601 19.74 7.22 17.37
CA ALA A 601 21.00 7.80 17.82
C ALA A 601 22.16 7.36 16.91
N VAL A 602 22.15 6.13 16.40
CA VAL A 602 23.12 5.65 15.40
C VAL A 602 23.12 6.55 14.16
N VAL A 603 21.96 6.74 13.54
CA VAL A 603 21.83 7.57 12.33
C VAL A 603 22.27 9.01 12.60
N ALA A 604 21.83 9.58 13.72
CA ALA A 604 22.15 10.94 14.10
C ALA A 604 23.66 11.12 14.33
N LEU A 605 24.31 10.18 15.02
CA LEU A 605 25.74 10.27 15.33
C LEU A 605 26.61 10.17 14.08
N TRP A 606 26.31 9.22 13.18
CA TRP A 606 27.00 9.11 11.89
C TRP A 606 26.86 10.40 11.07
N ARG A 607 25.67 11.02 11.07
CA ARG A 607 25.44 12.30 10.38
C ARG A 607 26.20 13.45 11.02
N ALA A 608 26.20 13.55 12.34
CA ALA A 608 26.93 14.59 13.07
C ALA A 608 28.43 14.54 12.78
N PHE A 609 29.03 13.35 12.82
CA PHE A 609 30.46 13.19 12.51
C PHE A 609 30.80 13.49 11.05
N TYR A 610 29.93 13.12 10.12
CA TYR A 610 30.07 13.53 8.73
C TYR A 610 30.07 15.06 8.58
N GLU A 611 29.11 15.76 9.18
CA GLU A 611 29.03 17.21 9.08
C GLU A 611 30.21 17.92 9.76
N LEU A 612 30.64 17.46 10.94
CA LEU A 612 31.86 17.96 11.59
C LEU A 612 33.10 17.73 10.72
N GLY A 613 33.17 16.61 10.01
CA GLY A 613 34.26 16.27 9.10
C GLY A 613 34.32 17.19 7.86
N GLU A 614 33.16 17.65 7.39
CA GLU A 614 33.04 18.63 6.30
C GLU A 614 33.28 20.09 6.76
N GLY A 615 33.58 20.30 8.04
CA GLY A 615 33.90 21.61 8.59
C GLY A 615 32.71 22.37 9.18
N SER A 616 31.60 21.69 9.48
CA SER A 616 30.54 22.27 10.32
C SER A 616 31.10 22.65 11.70
N GLY A 617 30.53 23.71 12.30
CA GLY A 617 30.86 24.12 13.67
C GLY A 617 30.32 23.16 14.73
N VAL A 618 30.34 23.60 15.99
CA VAL A 618 29.83 22.83 17.13
C VAL A 618 28.37 22.42 16.91
N ILE A 619 28.06 21.14 17.14
CA ILE A 619 26.70 20.58 17.09
C ILE A 619 26.15 20.49 18.52
N PRO A 620 25.16 21.32 18.90
CA PRO A 620 24.51 21.25 20.21
C PRO A 620 23.86 19.89 20.45
N GLY A 621 23.88 19.39 21.70
CA GLY A 621 23.23 18.13 22.07
C GLY A 621 23.98 16.86 21.66
N LEU A 622 25.18 16.95 21.08
CA LEU A 622 25.99 15.78 20.67
C LEU A 622 26.30 14.85 21.85
N ASP A 623 26.66 15.38 23.01
CA ASP A 623 26.93 14.58 24.21
C ASP A 623 25.67 13.80 24.65
N GLU A 624 24.46 14.37 24.51
CA GLU A 624 23.20 13.70 24.84
C GLU A 624 22.88 12.56 23.86
N VAL A 625 23.15 12.75 22.56
CA VAL A 625 22.94 11.72 21.54
C VAL A 625 23.92 10.56 21.73
N VAL A 626 25.17 10.84 22.09
CA VAL A 626 26.14 9.79 22.44
C VAL A 626 25.67 9.02 23.67
N ALA A 627 25.17 9.72 24.71
CA ALA A 627 24.67 9.10 25.93
C ALA A 627 23.35 8.32 25.76
N ALA A 628 22.64 8.48 24.63
CA ALA A 628 21.36 7.82 24.38
C ALA A 628 21.45 6.30 24.22
N GLN A 629 22.65 5.74 24.03
CA GLN A 629 22.89 4.30 24.07
C GLN A 629 24.30 3.94 24.55
N GLN A 630 24.48 2.68 24.93
CA GLN A 630 25.80 2.12 25.17
C GLN A 630 26.43 1.71 23.85
N TRP A 631 27.69 2.10 23.66
CA TRP A 631 28.46 1.86 22.44
C TRP A 631 29.59 0.90 22.73
N THR A 632 29.83 -0.03 21.81
CA THR A 632 30.92 -0.99 21.95
C THR A 632 32.25 -0.45 21.43
N ALA A 633 33.37 -1.02 21.87
CA ALA A 633 34.70 -0.69 21.38
C ALA A 633 34.82 -0.97 19.87
N ALA A 634 34.18 -2.02 19.38
CA ALA A 634 34.12 -2.34 17.95
C ALA A 634 33.39 -1.26 17.14
N GLU A 635 32.26 -0.76 17.63
CA GLU A 635 31.49 0.30 16.98
C GLU A 635 32.24 1.64 16.97
N TRP A 636 32.83 2.00 18.11
CA TRP A 636 33.69 3.19 18.20
C TRP A 636 34.92 3.09 17.31
N ARG A 637 35.54 1.91 17.20
CA ARG A 637 36.68 1.69 16.31
C ARG A 637 36.31 1.95 14.86
N GLU A 638 35.15 1.48 14.41
CA GLU A 638 34.64 1.78 13.06
C GLU A 638 34.42 3.28 12.85
N MET A 639 33.78 3.97 13.81
CA MET A 639 33.56 5.42 13.73
C MET A 639 34.87 6.22 13.71
N VAL A 640 35.84 5.85 14.55
CA VAL A 640 37.17 6.48 14.61
C VAL A 640 37.96 6.26 13.33
N GLN A 641 37.92 5.04 12.76
CA GLN A 641 38.58 4.78 11.48
C GLN A 641 38.04 5.66 10.36
N ARG A 642 36.74 5.96 10.40
CA ARG A 642 36.08 6.78 9.38
C ARG A 642 36.25 8.29 9.62
N TYR A 643 36.11 8.73 10.86
CA TYR A 643 36.11 10.13 11.26
C TYR A 643 37.14 10.41 12.38
N PRO A 644 38.44 10.20 12.13
CA PRO A 644 39.46 10.21 13.17
C PRO A 644 39.68 11.57 13.84
N SER A 645 39.19 12.67 13.25
CA SER A 645 39.43 14.02 13.75
C SER A 645 38.20 14.70 14.35
N VAL A 646 37.08 13.98 14.53
CA VAL A 646 35.81 14.58 15.02
C VAL A 646 35.20 13.82 16.21
N VAL A 647 35.72 12.63 16.53
CA VAL A 647 35.28 11.85 17.69
C VAL A 647 36.05 12.36 18.92
N ALA A 648 35.34 12.97 19.87
CA ALA A 648 35.95 13.52 21.08
C ALA A 648 36.51 12.39 21.99
N PRO A 649 37.66 12.61 22.66
CA PRO A 649 38.25 11.62 23.58
C PRO A 649 37.27 11.08 24.64
N ARG A 650 36.46 11.96 25.23
CA ARG A 650 35.46 11.59 26.25
C ARG A 650 34.43 10.56 25.79
N PHE A 651 34.08 10.52 24.50
CA PHE A 651 33.10 9.56 23.98
C PHE A 651 33.63 8.12 23.97
N LEU A 652 34.94 7.97 23.93
CA LEU A 652 35.62 6.69 23.88
C LEU A 652 35.93 6.11 25.27
N GLN A 653 35.76 6.92 26.33
CA GLN A 653 36.19 6.56 27.68
C GLN A 653 35.54 5.26 28.16
N ASP A 654 34.22 5.16 28.11
CA ASP A 654 33.50 3.98 28.63
C ASP A 654 33.86 2.70 27.88
N ALA A 655 34.06 2.76 26.56
CA ALA A 655 34.48 1.60 25.79
C ALA A 655 35.92 1.16 26.15
N VAL A 656 36.80 2.10 26.49
CA VAL A 656 38.15 1.79 26.95
C VAL A 656 38.16 1.23 28.37
N VAL A 657 37.32 1.77 29.26
CA VAL A 657 37.30 1.42 30.68
C VAL A 657 36.52 0.14 30.97
N CYS A 658 35.32 0.00 30.40
CA CYS A 658 34.38 -1.06 30.79
C CYS A 658 34.57 -2.36 30.00
N GLU A 659 35.15 -2.32 28.80
CA GLU A 659 35.25 -3.53 27.98
C GLU A 659 36.49 -4.38 28.28
N PRO A 660 36.37 -5.73 28.16
CA PRO A 660 37.52 -6.63 28.20
C PRO A 660 38.58 -6.22 27.18
N TRP A 661 39.84 -6.44 27.53
CA TRP A 661 40.96 -6.11 26.64
C TRP A 661 40.82 -6.80 25.28
N SER A 662 40.91 -6.00 24.22
CA SER A 662 40.83 -6.43 22.83
C SER A 662 41.67 -5.52 21.93
N THR A 663 41.90 -5.95 20.69
CA THR A 663 42.56 -5.10 19.68
C THR A 663 41.81 -3.78 19.46
N ASP A 664 40.48 -3.78 19.61
CA ASP A 664 39.66 -2.57 19.44
C ASP A 664 39.90 -1.58 20.58
N VAL A 665 39.89 -2.05 21.83
CA VAL A 665 40.21 -1.24 23.01
C VAL A 665 41.62 -0.65 22.92
N GLU A 666 42.60 -1.44 22.49
CA GLU A 666 43.98 -0.97 22.31
C GLU A 666 44.07 0.17 21.27
N LEU A 667 43.37 0.01 20.13
CA LEU A 667 43.34 1.03 19.07
C LEU A 667 42.66 2.32 19.55
N LEU A 668 41.55 2.22 20.26
CA LEU A 668 40.83 3.37 20.82
C LEU A 668 41.67 4.10 21.86
N ALA A 669 42.30 3.39 22.79
CA ALA A 669 43.18 3.98 23.79
C ALA A 669 44.35 4.73 23.14
N ARG A 670 45.00 4.14 22.12
CA ARG A 670 46.07 4.82 21.38
C ARG A 670 45.55 6.05 20.62
N HIS A 671 44.34 5.97 20.07
CA HIS A 671 43.72 7.08 19.37
C HIS A 671 43.45 8.28 20.30
N ILE A 672 42.92 8.03 21.50
CA ILE A 672 42.71 9.08 22.53
C ILE A 672 44.01 9.83 22.81
N LEU A 673 45.11 9.11 23.06
CA LEU A 673 46.40 9.73 23.37
C LEU A 673 46.93 10.54 22.19
N ASN A 674 46.81 10.01 20.98
CA ASN A 674 47.17 10.75 19.78
C ASN A 674 46.36 12.05 19.69
N LEU A 675 45.04 12.04 19.89
CA LEU A 675 44.22 13.25 19.84
C LEU A 675 44.68 14.32 20.85
N LEU A 676 44.96 13.91 22.09
CA LEU A 676 45.38 14.83 23.17
C LEU A 676 46.78 15.41 22.97
N ASP A 677 47.66 14.73 22.22
CA ASP A 677 48.99 15.22 21.87
C ASP A 677 48.97 16.25 20.71
N HIS A 678 47.90 16.31 19.91
CA HIS A 678 47.78 17.24 18.79
C HIS A 678 47.14 18.56 19.25
N THR A 679 47.88 19.68 19.17
CA THR A 679 47.41 21.03 19.57
C THR A 679 46.50 21.72 18.55
N GLY A 680 45.73 20.96 17.76
CA GLY A 680 44.81 21.50 16.75
C GLY A 680 43.52 22.03 17.38
N SER A 681 42.83 22.96 16.70
CA SER A 681 41.46 23.35 17.09
C SER A 681 40.54 22.15 16.89
N ALA A 682 39.93 21.65 17.96
CA ALA A 682 38.94 20.58 17.89
C ALA A 682 37.62 21.08 17.27
N PRO A 683 36.94 20.27 16.43
CA PRO A 683 35.65 20.63 15.85
C PRO A 683 34.45 20.42 16.81
N TRP A 684 34.66 19.79 17.97
CA TRP A 684 33.63 19.57 19.00
C TRP A 684 33.71 20.61 20.14
N GLN A 685 32.67 20.69 20.96
CA GLN A 685 32.67 21.53 22.16
C GLN A 685 33.74 21.03 23.15
N GLU A 686 34.71 21.88 23.47
CA GLU A 686 35.80 21.55 24.39
C GLU A 686 35.27 21.26 25.79
N ASP A 687 35.60 20.07 26.32
CA ASP A 687 35.48 19.76 27.74
C ASP A 687 36.84 19.23 28.23
N PRO A 688 37.77 20.15 28.57
CA PRO A 688 39.14 19.79 28.90
C PRO A 688 39.26 18.84 30.09
N HIS A 689 38.26 18.80 30.97
CA HIS A 689 38.29 17.94 32.14
C HIS A 689 38.01 16.48 31.75
N HIS A 690 36.91 16.22 31.07
CA HIS A 690 36.54 14.86 30.65
C HIS A 690 37.45 14.34 29.54
N ASP A 691 37.91 15.19 28.63
CA ASP A 691 38.86 14.78 27.58
C ASP A 691 40.21 14.35 28.19
N ALA A 692 40.70 15.07 29.22
CA ALA A 692 41.91 14.69 29.93
C ALA A 692 41.74 13.41 30.76
N LEU A 693 40.54 13.19 31.32
CA LEU A 693 40.20 11.99 32.08
C LEU A 693 40.17 10.74 31.19
N ALA A 694 39.60 10.84 29.99
CA ALA A 694 39.67 9.78 28.99
C ALA A 694 41.13 9.44 28.62
N GLY A 695 41.98 10.46 28.49
CA GLY A 695 43.43 10.27 28.32
C GLY A 695 44.11 9.55 29.48
N ALA A 696 43.72 9.87 30.71
CA ALA A 696 44.24 9.21 31.91
C ALA A 696 43.85 7.73 31.94
N TRP A 697 42.60 7.40 31.63
CA TRP A 697 42.13 6.02 31.52
C TRP A 697 42.85 5.24 30.41
N ALA A 698 43.02 5.85 29.22
CA ALA A 698 43.76 5.25 28.12
C ALA A 698 45.23 4.95 28.47
N LEU A 699 45.90 5.84 29.22
CA LEU A 699 47.26 5.61 29.69
C LEU A 699 47.36 4.44 30.66
N ILE A 700 46.45 4.34 31.65
CA ILE A 700 46.42 3.21 32.58
C ILE A 700 46.20 1.91 31.80
N ARG A 701 45.27 1.91 30.85
CA ARG A 701 44.93 0.74 30.04
C ARG A 701 46.10 0.25 29.18
N LEU A 702 46.90 1.17 28.62
CA LEU A 702 48.04 0.85 27.74
C LEU A 702 49.35 0.58 28.48
N ARG A 703 49.42 0.87 29.79
CA ARG A 703 50.65 0.76 30.57
C ARG A 703 50.90 -0.69 30.97
N ASN A 704 51.83 -1.33 30.26
CA ASN A 704 52.24 -2.72 30.48
C ASN A 704 53.59 -2.88 31.20
N SER A 705 54.33 -1.78 31.43
CA SER A 705 55.57 -1.75 32.22
C SER A 705 55.75 -0.36 32.83
N TRP A 706 56.38 -0.35 34.01
CA TRP A 706 56.73 0.83 34.80
C TRP A 706 58.25 1.00 34.94
N ASP A 707 59.03 0.27 34.14
CA ASP A 707 60.49 0.35 34.13
C ASP A 707 61.00 1.75 33.76
N GLY A 708 62.09 2.15 34.43
CA GLY A 708 62.82 3.39 34.14
C GLY A 708 62.10 4.71 34.48
N ILE A 709 60.96 4.67 35.18
CA ILE A 709 60.24 5.87 35.62
C ILE A 709 60.95 6.50 36.81
N SER A 710 61.31 7.79 36.73
CA SER A 710 61.89 8.52 37.86
C SER A 710 60.84 8.97 38.88
N GLU A 711 61.28 9.31 40.09
CA GLU A 711 60.41 9.86 41.14
C GLU A 711 59.57 11.08 40.69
N GLN A 712 60.19 12.01 39.95
CA GLN A 712 59.50 13.21 39.44
C GLN A 712 58.51 12.90 38.31
N GLU A 713 58.76 11.85 37.53
CA GLU A 713 57.84 11.36 36.51
C GLU A 713 56.66 10.65 37.15
N LEU A 714 56.90 9.83 38.17
CA LEU A 714 55.86 9.15 38.92
C LEU A 714 54.92 10.15 39.61
N ASP A 715 55.44 11.18 40.30
CA ASP A 715 54.59 12.21 40.93
C ASP A 715 53.73 12.97 39.91
N ARG A 716 54.31 13.27 38.75
CA ARG A 716 53.60 13.94 37.66
C ARG A 716 52.49 13.05 37.08
N ASP A 717 52.79 11.78 36.83
CA ASP A 717 51.86 10.83 36.22
C ASP A 717 50.74 10.45 37.20
N LEU A 718 51.05 10.27 38.48
CA LEU A 718 50.06 10.07 39.53
C LEU A 718 49.16 11.31 39.69
N GLY A 719 49.74 12.51 39.68
CA GLY A 719 48.97 13.74 39.78
C GLY A 719 48.08 14.01 38.57
N ARG A 720 48.59 13.72 37.36
CA ARG A 720 47.92 14.01 36.09
C ARG A 720 46.94 12.91 35.66
N TYR A 721 47.20 11.65 36.00
CA TYR A 721 46.45 10.51 35.47
C TYR A 721 45.98 9.54 36.55
N GLY A 722 46.82 9.21 37.53
CA GLY A 722 46.47 8.24 38.59
C GLY A 722 45.36 8.70 39.53
N LEU A 723 45.50 9.86 40.17
CA LEU A 723 44.50 10.36 41.12
C LEU A 723 43.14 10.71 40.47
N PRO A 724 43.08 11.31 39.27
CA PRO A 724 41.82 11.52 38.57
C PRO A 724 41.06 10.21 38.28
N THR A 725 41.73 9.18 37.77
CA THR A 725 41.09 7.89 37.44
C THR A 725 40.64 7.13 38.68
N ILE A 726 41.43 7.13 39.76
CA ILE A 726 41.00 6.56 41.05
C ILE A 726 39.75 7.29 41.59
N THR A 727 39.71 8.63 41.47
CA THR A 727 38.55 9.43 41.89
C THR A 727 37.33 9.14 41.03
N ASP A 728 37.52 8.96 39.73
CA ASP A 728 36.47 8.65 38.78
C ASP A 728 35.88 7.25 38.99
N TYR A 729 36.74 6.23 39.17
CA TYR A 729 36.33 4.88 39.55
C TYR A 729 35.48 4.87 40.83
N ALA A 730 35.90 5.64 41.84
CA ALA A 730 35.20 5.73 43.12
C ALA A 730 33.78 6.33 43.02
N ARG A 731 33.52 7.14 41.98
CA ARG A 731 32.32 7.99 41.91
C ARG A 731 31.37 7.61 40.79
N HIS A 732 31.86 7.14 39.65
CA HIS A 732 31.08 7.03 38.41
C HIS A 732 31.00 5.61 37.83
N TYR A 733 31.92 4.71 38.18
CA TYR A 733 31.90 3.33 37.69
C TYR A 733 31.38 2.33 38.73
N GLU A 734 30.78 1.24 38.25
CA GLU A 734 30.51 0.08 39.08
C GLU A 734 31.82 -0.63 39.48
N ALA A 735 31.76 -1.50 40.48
CA ALA A 735 32.96 -2.11 41.05
C ALA A 735 33.63 -3.11 40.08
N ASP A 736 32.85 -3.73 39.22
CA ASP A 736 33.17 -4.86 38.33
C ASP A 736 33.78 -4.44 36.99
N LEU A 737 34.78 -3.56 37.03
CA LEU A 737 35.59 -3.27 35.84
C LEU A 737 36.49 -4.47 35.47
N PRO A 738 36.97 -4.55 34.21
CA PRO A 738 37.89 -5.61 33.79
C PRO A 738 39.15 -5.69 34.67
N ASP A 739 39.60 -6.92 34.95
CA ASP A 739 40.64 -7.18 35.95
C ASP A 739 41.97 -6.47 35.64
N ASP A 740 42.29 -6.26 34.37
CA ASP A 740 43.51 -5.56 33.95
C ASP A 740 43.42 -4.04 34.17
N VAL A 741 42.22 -3.43 34.10
CA VAL A 741 42.00 -2.05 34.58
C VAL A 741 42.24 -1.98 36.07
N LEU A 742 41.60 -2.88 36.82
CA LEU A 742 41.63 -2.91 38.28
C LEU A 742 43.04 -3.17 38.80
N ALA A 743 43.81 -4.05 38.14
CA ALA A 743 45.22 -4.27 38.45
C ALA A 743 46.07 -3.02 38.19
N GLY A 744 45.86 -2.31 37.07
CA GLY A 744 46.51 -1.03 36.80
C GLY A 744 46.18 0.05 37.84
N LEU A 745 44.90 0.15 38.24
CA LEU A 745 44.45 1.03 39.32
C LEU A 745 45.08 0.65 40.66
N ALA A 746 45.22 -0.64 40.97
CA ALA A 746 45.86 -1.10 42.18
C ALA A 746 47.33 -0.66 42.26
N VAL A 747 48.07 -0.75 41.15
CA VAL A 747 49.44 -0.22 41.05
C VAL A 747 49.45 1.29 41.33
N CYS A 748 48.54 2.06 40.71
CA CYS A 748 48.40 3.49 40.96
C CYS A 748 48.05 3.82 42.42
N ILE A 749 47.18 3.03 43.07
CA ILE A 749 46.79 3.19 44.48
C ILE A 749 47.98 2.94 45.40
N ILE A 750 48.72 1.85 45.17
CA ILE A 750 49.92 1.51 45.96
C ILE A 750 50.97 2.62 45.80
N ALA A 751 51.25 3.02 44.55
CA ALA A 751 52.21 4.08 44.27
C ALA A 751 51.78 5.42 44.88
N ALA A 752 50.51 5.82 44.73
CA ALA A 752 49.97 7.04 45.35
C ALA A 752 50.09 7.01 46.87
N LYS A 753 49.83 5.87 47.52
CA LYS A 753 49.98 5.73 48.96
C LYS A 753 51.44 5.82 49.41
N ALA A 754 52.36 5.20 48.66
CA ALA A 754 53.80 5.28 48.88
C ALA A 754 54.36 6.71 48.72
N ARG A 755 53.72 7.52 47.88
CA ARG A 755 54.02 8.93 47.67
C ARG A 755 53.23 9.86 48.60
N SER A 756 52.58 9.32 49.63
CA SER A 756 51.78 10.07 50.61
C SER A 756 50.66 10.93 49.99
N ALA A 757 50.15 10.54 48.82
CA ALA A 757 49.02 11.21 48.19
C ALA A 757 47.70 10.91 48.91
N VAL A 758 46.79 11.89 48.91
CA VAL A 758 45.45 11.73 49.49
C VAL A 758 44.56 10.98 48.52
N LEU A 759 44.22 9.74 48.88
CA LEU A 759 43.30 8.90 48.10
C LEU A 759 41.83 9.26 48.40
N PRO A 760 40.93 9.16 47.41
CA PRO A 760 39.50 9.25 47.65
C PRO A 760 38.99 8.03 48.43
N THR A 761 37.87 8.18 49.14
CA THR A 761 37.22 7.05 49.83
C THR A 761 36.60 6.10 48.81
N LEU A 762 37.11 4.88 48.74
CA LEU A 762 36.56 3.82 47.88
C LEU A 762 35.38 3.11 48.55
N PRO A 763 34.27 2.85 47.83
CA PRO A 763 33.20 2.02 48.35
C PRO A 763 33.67 0.57 48.64
N PRO A 764 33.09 -0.15 49.62
CA PRO A 764 33.55 -1.50 49.98
C PRO A 764 33.52 -2.51 48.82
N ARG A 765 32.58 -2.36 47.88
CA ARG A 765 32.50 -3.23 46.70
C ARG A 765 33.67 -3.01 45.74
N HIS A 766 34.07 -1.76 45.52
CA HIS A 766 35.23 -1.39 44.72
C HIS A 766 36.53 -1.91 45.34
N VAL A 767 36.65 -1.84 46.68
CA VAL A 767 37.79 -2.43 47.41
C VAL A 767 37.86 -3.95 47.21
N ALA A 768 36.72 -4.64 47.28
CA ALA A 768 36.65 -6.08 47.04
C ALA A 768 37.04 -6.45 45.60
N ALA A 769 36.52 -5.72 44.60
CA ALA A 769 36.85 -5.96 43.20
C ALA A 769 38.34 -5.75 42.88
N LEU A 770 38.95 -4.70 43.45
CA LEU A 770 40.41 -4.50 43.35
C LEU A 770 41.19 -5.67 43.97
N ALA A 771 40.76 -6.18 45.12
CA ALA A 771 41.40 -7.33 45.76
C ALA A 771 41.29 -8.60 44.91
N ASP A 772 40.10 -8.88 44.35
CA ASP A 772 39.88 -10.04 43.47
C ASP A 772 40.72 -9.93 42.19
N ALA A 773 40.79 -8.75 41.57
CA ALA A 773 41.60 -8.52 40.37
C ALA A 773 43.12 -8.67 40.63
N ILE A 774 43.58 -8.26 41.81
CA ILE A 774 44.96 -8.49 42.25
C ILE A 774 45.25 -9.97 42.45
N GLU A 775 44.31 -10.75 43.01
CA GLU A 775 44.48 -12.20 43.14
C GLU A 775 44.68 -12.85 41.75
N LEU A 776 43.93 -12.40 40.74
CA LEU A 776 44.04 -12.90 39.36
C LEU A 776 45.28 -12.39 38.60
N ASN A 777 45.74 -11.17 38.89
CA ASN A 777 46.83 -10.49 38.15
C ASN A 777 48.05 -10.18 39.03
N ALA A 778 48.28 -10.97 40.09
CA ALA A 778 49.29 -10.71 41.10
C ALA A 778 50.68 -10.48 40.50
N ARG A 779 51.07 -11.26 39.49
CA ARG A 779 52.39 -11.12 38.84
C ARG A 779 52.59 -9.75 38.21
N PHE A 780 51.59 -9.24 37.49
CA PHE A 780 51.67 -7.92 36.86
C PHE A 780 51.81 -6.81 37.90
N VAL A 781 51.03 -6.87 38.98
CA VAL A 781 51.07 -5.87 40.06
C VAL A 781 52.42 -5.93 40.78
N VAL A 782 52.91 -7.13 41.11
CA VAL A 782 54.23 -7.31 41.74
C VAL A 782 55.34 -6.77 40.85
N ASP A 783 55.40 -7.19 39.58
CA ASP A 783 56.40 -6.74 38.61
C ASP A 783 56.39 -5.21 38.49
N SER A 784 55.22 -4.60 38.38
CA SER A 784 55.07 -3.14 38.26
C SER A 784 55.63 -2.39 39.47
N ILE A 785 55.36 -2.87 40.69
CA ILE A 785 55.85 -2.22 41.92
C ILE A 785 57.35 -2.46 42.10
N VAL A 786 57.85 -3.65 41.72
CA VAL A 786 59.29 -3.96 41.74
C VAL A 786 60.05 -3.09 40.75
N GLU A 787 59.55 -2.93 39.52
CA GLU A 787 60.12 -2.05 38.50
C GLU A 787 60.22 -0.61 39.02
N LEU A 788 59.14 -0.09 39.63
CA LEU A 788 59.14 1.24 40.24
C LEU A 788 60.13 1.40 41.40
N ALA A 789 60.30 0.35 42.22
CA ALA A 789 61.28 0.34 43.29
C ALA A 789 62.72 0.31 42.76
N GLN A 790 63.00 -0.53 41.76
CA GLN A 790 64.31 -0.65 41.10
C GLN A 790 64.71 0.64 40.37
N ALA A 791 63.74 1.35 39.78
CA ALA A 791 63.94 2.67 39.19
C ALA A 791 64.16 3.78 40.24
N GLY A 792 63.97 3.48 41.53
CA GLY A 792 64.10 4.44 42.63
C GLY A 792 62.92 5.40 42.76
N ALA A 793 61.79 5.12 42.11
CA ALA A 793 60.58 5.95 42.21
C ALA A 793 59.77 5.69 43.49
N LEU A 794 59.88 4.48 44.04
CA LEU A 794 59.27 4.11 45.32
C LEU A 794 60.34 3.85 46.38
N ASP A 795 60.11 4.35 47.60
CA ASP A 795 60.99 4.05 48.73
C ASP A 795 60.84 2.58 49.12
N GLU A 796 61.88 1.80 48.88
CA GLU A 796 61.95 0.42 49.30
C GLU A 796 61.71 0.25 50.81
N ASN A 797 62.12 1.20 51.69
CA ASN A 797 61.87 1.09 53.14
C ASN A 797 60.38 1.14 53.45
N TRP A 798 59.66 2.02 52.76
CA TRP A 798 58.21 2.11 52.84
C TRP A 798 57.55 0.81 52.38
N LEU A 799 57.99 0.25 51.24
CA LEU A 799 57.46 -1.02 50.71
C LEU A 799 57.61 -2.16 51.71
N ILE A 800 58.79 -2.29 52.33
CA ILE A 800 59.03 -3.33 53.36
C ILE A 800 58.20 -3.08 54.61
N ALA A 801 58.12 -1.83 55.08
CA ALA A 801 57.33 -1.50 56.26
C ALA A 801 55.85 -1.84 56.02
N TYR A 802 55.29 -1.40 54.90
CA TYR A 802 53.89 -1.63 54.55
C TYR A 802 53.59 -3.09 54.19
N ALA A 803 54.56 -3.87 53.69
CA ALA A 803 54.41 -5.31 53.55
C ALA A 803 54.10 -5.98 54.90
N VAL A 804 54.82 -5.63 55.98
CA VAL A 804 54.50 -6.20 57.31
C VAL A 804 53.27 -5.56 57.94
N LEU A 805 53.02 -4.27 57.73
CA LEU A 805 51.81 -3.60 58.28
C LEU A 805 50.52 -4.12 57.62
N SER A 806 50.55 -4.47 56.33
CA SER A 806 49.40 -5.00 55.58
C SER A 806 49.34 -6.52 55.49
N SER A 807 50.31 -7.23 56.07
CA SER A 807 50.38 -8.70 56.05
C SER A 807 49.14 -9.34 56.70
N PRO A 808 48.58 -10.41 56.11
CA PRO A 808 47.54 -11.21 56.75
C PRO A 808 47.99 -11.72 58.12
N GLY A 809 47.23 -11.42 59.17
CA GLY A 809 47.57 -11.78 60.55
C GLY A 809 48.38 -10.73 61.31
N SER A 810 48.60 -9.54 60.74
CA SER A 810 49.18 -8.41 61.46
C SER A 810 48.31 -7.99 62.67
N PRO A 811 48.91 -7.41 63.74
CA PRO A 811 48.15 -6.92 64.88
C PRO A 811 47.07 -5.90 64.49
N ASP A 812 45.82 -6.15 64.89
CA ASP A 812 44.67 -5.26 64.65
C ASP A 812 44.74 -4.04 65.57
N VAL A 813 45.50 -3.03 65.13
CA VAL A 813 45.64 -1.74 65.80
C VAL A 813 44.90 -0.72 64.95
N VAL A 814 43.77 -0.20 65.45
CA VAL A 814 42.86 0.71 64.72
C VAL A 814 43.59 1.81 63.92
N LEU A 815 44.57 2.48 64.52
CA LEU A 815 45.37 3.53 63.88
C LEU A 815 46.16 3.04 62.65
N VAL A 816 46.69 1.82 62.73
CA VAL A 816 47.42 1.16 61.63
C VAL A 816 46.43 0.61 60.61
N SER A 817 45.33 -0.01 61.05
CA SER A 817 44.26 -0.53 60.19
C SER A 817 43.63 0.57 59.32
N GLU A 818 43.39 1.77 59.87
CA GLU A 818 42.91 2.94 59.11
C GLU A 818 43.95 3.47 58.11
N THR A 819 45.24 3.40 58.47
CA THR A 819 46.31 3.92 57.60
C THR A 819 46.62 2.98 56.44
N VAL A 820 46.73 1.68 56.71
CA VAL A 820 46.95 0.65 55.70
C VAL A 820 45.72 0.56 54.78
N GLY A 821 44.51 0.66 55.35
CA GLY A 821 43.27 0.88 54.63
C GLY A 821 43.04 -0.15 53.52
N VAL A 822 42.99 0.33 52.27
CA VAL A 822 42.77 -0.52 51.09
C VAL A 822 43.89 -1.57 50.90
N LEU A 823 45.13 -1.27 51.29
CA LEU A 823 46.27 -2.18 51.11
C LEU A 823 46.15 -3.49 51.91
N ALA A 824 45.44 -3.48 53.04
CA ALA A 824 45.22 -4.67 53.87
C ALA A 824 44.31 -5.71 53.18
N HIS A 825 43.56 -5.29 52.16
CA HIS A 825 42.65 -6.14 51.41
C HIS A 825 43.34 -6.79 50.20
N PHE A 826 44.52 -6.31 49.81
CA PHE A 826 45.25 -6.81 48.65
C PHE A 826 46.06 -8.05 49.02
N VAL A 827 45.45 -9.23 48.84
CA VAL A 827 45.98 -10.53 49.26
C VAL A 827 45.96 -11.50 48.08
N VAL A 828 46.98 -12.35 47.96
CA VAL A 828 47.11 -13.44 46.98
C VAL A 828 46.93 -14.78 47.72
N ARG A 829 46.18 -15.72 47.13
CA ARG A 829 45.93 -17.05 47.71
C ARG A 829 46.68 -18.13 46.93
N ASP A 830 47.35 -19.04 47.64
CA ASP A 830 47.98 -20.24 47.06
C ASP A 830 47.73 -21.46 47.97
N ASP A 831 46.96 -22.44 47.47
CA ASP A 831 46.57 -23.81 47.95
C ASP A 831 46.41 -24.13 49.47
N SER A 832 46.77 -23.23 50.39
CA SER A 832 46.51 -23.23 51.85
C SER A 832 47.04 -21.98 52.59
N ASP A 833 47.68 -21.01 51.92
CA ASP A 833 48.33 -19.83 52.53
C ASP A 833 47.78 -18.51 51.93
N GLN A 834 47.60 -17.48 52.77
CA GLN A 834 47.17 -16.13 52.36
C GLN A 834 48.31 -15.14 52.60
N ARG A 835 48.74 -14.42 51.57
CA ARG A 835 49.84 -13.45 51.64
C ARG A 835 49.43 -12.12 51.06
N GLY A 836 49.87 -11.00 51.63
CA GLY A 836 49.63 -9.68 51.05
C GLY A 836 50.32 -9.49 49.70
N ILE A 837 49.84 -8.60 48.84
CA ILE A 837 50.52 -8.32 47.57
C ILE A 837 51.92 -7.69 47.78
N LEU A 838 52.04 -6.82 48.79
CA LEU A 838 53.32 -6.24 49.19
C LEU A 838 54.23 -7.28 49.86
N ASP A 839 53.67 -8.38 50.37
CA ASP A 839 54.45 -9.49 50.91
C ASP A 839 55.27 -10.18 49.82
N GLU A 840 54.69 -10.33 48.62
CA GLU A 840 55.32 -10.87 47.41
C GLU A 840 56.31 -9.87 46.78
N VAL A 841 55.95 -8.57 46.72
CA VAL A 841 56.89 -7.51 46.31
C VAL A 841 58.13 -7.49 47.20
N ALA A 842 57.95 -7.56 48.52
CA ALA A 842 59.06 -7.60 49.45
C ALA A 842 59.93 -8.85 49.24
N ALA A 843 59.37 -9.99 48.84
CA ALA A 843 60.14 -11.20 48.53
C ALA A 843 61.03 -11.05 47.29
N GLU A 844 60.65 -10.21 46.32
CA GLU A 844 61.46 -9.93 45.12
C GLU A 844 62.48 -8.79 45.33
N ILE A 845 62.16 -7.80 46.19
CA ILE A 845 63.07 -6.69 46.52
C ILE A 845 64.10 -7.10 47.58
N LEU A 846 63.75 -8.00 48.51
CA LEU A 846 64.70 -8.56 49.46
C LEU A 846 65.65 -9.51 48.69
N PRO A 847 66.94 -9.18 48.56
CA PRO A 847 67.85 -9.92 47.69
C PRO A 847 68.03 -11.39 48.13
N GLU A 848 68.44 -12.22 47.16
CA GLU A 848 68.86 -13.62 47.31
C GLU A 848 69.61 -13.90 48.64
N PRO A 849 69.45 -15.09 49.25
CA PRO A 849 69.64 -15.33 50.68
C PRO A 849 71.10 -15.56 51.11
N TRP A 850 71.99 -14.69 50.67
CA TRP A 850 73.34 -14.63 51.18
C TRP A 850 73.49 -13.33 51.94
N ASN A 851 73.34 -13.46 53.26
CA ASN A 851 73.74 -12.53 54.30
C ASN A 851 74.83 -11.53 53.83
N LEU A 852 74.57 -10.25 54.11
CA LEU A 852 75.40 -9.04 53.91
C LEU A 852 74.92 -8.06 52.82
N GLY A 853 73.61 -7.89 52.68
CA GLY A 853 72.98 -6.68 52.12
C GLY A 853 72.30 -5.82 53.22
N PRO A 854 71.87 -4.58 52.94
CA PRO A 854 71.54 -3.55 53.95
C PRO A 854 70.31 -3.80 54.86
N ARG A 855 69.60 -4.93 54.74
CA ARG A 855 68.30 -5.15 55.40
C ARG A 855 68.23 -6.50 56.12
N ASP A 856 68.97 -6.59 57.22
CA ASP A 856 68.76 -7.60 58.25
C ASP A 856 67.43 -7.35 59.01
N LEU A 857 67.07 -8.24 59.95
CA LEU A 857 65.91 -8.06 60.83
C LEU A 857 65.85 -6.66 61.49
N ARG A 858 67.01 -6.05 61.80
CA ARG A 858 67.06 -4.71 62.39
C ARG A 858 66.68 -3.63 61.39
N GLY A 859 67.07 -3.78 60.12
CA GLY A 859 66.64 -2.90 59.03
C GLY A 859 65.12 -2.90 58.85
N VAL A 860 64.50 -4.08 58.82
CA VAL A 860 63.03 -4.23 58.73
C VAL A 860 62.34 -3.61 59.95
N GLN A 861 62.82 -3.90 61.16
CA GLN A 861 62.31 -3.29 62.40
C GLN A 861 62.45 -1.76 62.43
N SER A 862 63.52 -1.23 61.83
CA SER A 862 63.77 0.20 61.75
C SER A 862 62.82 0.88 60.76
N ALA A 863 62.57 0.27 59.60
CA ALA A 863 61.61 0.78 58.62
C ALA A 863 60.18 0.80 59.19
N VAL A 864 59.71 -0.31 59.79
CA VAL A 864 58.40 -0.36 60.46
C VAL A 864 58.31 0.64 61.61
N SER A 865 59.38 0.79 62.41
CA SER A 865 59.40 1.78 63.49
C SER A 865 59.36 3.22 62.98
N ALA A 866 59.99 3.51 61.84
CA ALA A 866 60.00 4.84 61.24
C ALA A 866 58.59 5.25 60.78
N GLU A 867 57.90 4.37 60.05
CA GLU A 867 56.50 4.58 59.65
C GLU A 867 55.58 4.75 60.87
N LEU A 868 55.71 3.89 61.88
CA LEU A 868 54.90 3.99 63.10
C LEU A 868 55.13 5.30 63.88
N MET A 869 56.31 5.92 63.78
CA MET A 869 56.59 7.21 64.42
C MET A 869 55.89 8.41 63.75
N GLU A 870 55.47 8.29 62.50
CA GLU A 870 54.78 9.38 61.81
C GLU A 870 53.36 9.64 62.36
N PHE A 871 52.73 8.68 63.03
CA PHE A 871 51.32 8.76 63.44
C PHE A 871 50.99 9.69 64.63
N ARG A 872 51.97 10.34 65.28
CA ARG A 872 51.80 11.37 66.34
C ARG A 872 50.67 11.16 67.38
N ASP A 873 50.46 9.93 67.88
CA ASP A 873 49.48 9.62 68.96
C ASP A 873 50.06 8.67 70.03
N ARG A 874 49.50 8.66 71.25
CA ARG A 874 49.91 7.81 72.40
C ARG A 874 49.70 6.30 72.16
N THR A 875 48.95 5.94 71.13
CA THR A 875 48.72 4.56 70.66
C THR A 875 49.91 3.99 69.86
N VAL A 876 50.88 4.83 69.48
CA VAL A 876 52.10 4.41 68.75
C VAL A 876 52.96 3.45 69.57
N ASP A 877 53.12 3.67 70.87
CA ASP A 877 53.94 2.79 71.73
C ASP A 877 53.33 1.38 71.84
N LEU A 878 52.00 1.28 71.92
CA LEU A 878 51.25 0.02 71.90
C LEU A 878 51.37 -0.70 70.56
N ALA A 879 51.29 0.05 69.44
CA ALA A 879 51.49 -0.49 68.11
C ALA A 879 52.92 -1.05 67.94
N ARG A 880 53.93 -0.31 68.40
CA ARG A 880 55.33 -0.72 68.31
C ARG A 880 55.63 -2.00 69.08
N GLU A 881 55.07 -2.18 70.28
CA GLU A 881 55.26 -3.41 71.06
C GLU A 881 54.58 -4.61 70.39
N ALA A 882 53.34 -4.43 69.89
CA ALA A 882 52.61 -5.48 69.17
C ALA A 882 53.31 -5.91 67.87
N TYR A 883 53.79 -4.95 67.08
CA TYR A 883 54.47 -5.22 65.81
C TYR A 883 55.92 -5.68 65.99
N ALA A 884 56.63 -5.31 67.07
CA ALA A 884 58.01 -5.76 67.30
C ALA A 884 58.14 -7.29 67.35
N THR A 885 57.14 -7.97 67.93
CA THR A 885 57.10 -9.44 67.98
C THR A 885 56.67 -10.04 66.63
N PHE A 886 55.67 -9.43 65.98
CA PHE A 886 55.16 -9.88 64.69
C PHE A 886 56.22 -9.78 63.57
N VAL A 887 56.99 -8.69 63.51
CA VAL A 887 58.07 -8.46 62.53
C VAL A 887 59.10 -9.59 62.55
N VAL A 888 59.46 -10.10 63.73
CA VAL A 888 60.42 -11.22 63.85
C VAL A 888 59.85 -12.48 63.21
N GLY A 889 58.61 -12.84 63.54
CA GLY A 889 57.94 -14.02 62.97
C GLY A 889 57.72 -13.89 61.46
N TRP A 890 57.27 -12.73 60.99
CA TRP A 890 57.07 -12.41 59.57
C TRP A 890 58.39 -12.49 58.77
N TYR A 891 59.50 -12.04 59.36
CA TYR A 891 60.84 -12.09 58.73
C TYR A 891 61.38 -13.52 58.67
N GLU A 892 61.30 -14.27 59.78
CA GLU A 892 61.75 -15.67 59.84
C GLU A 892 60.99 -16.57 58.87
N GLN A 893 59.66 -16.38 58.73
CA GLN A 893 58.83 -17.11 57.76
C GLN A 893 59.30 -16.90 56.31
N ARG A 894 59.74 -15.70 55.94
CA ARG A 894 60.27 -15.41 54.60
C ARG A 894 61.64 -15.99 54.34
N VAL A 895 62.53 -15.91 55.32
CA VAL A 895 63.83 -16.55 55.23
C VAL A 895 63.63 -18.05 54.98
N ALA A 896 62.71 -18.69 55.71
CA ALA A 896 62.36 -20.08 55.51
C ALA A 896 61.70 -20.37 54.13
N ALA A 897 60.81 -19.49 53.65
CA ALA A 897 60.18 -19.63 52.33
C ALA A 897 61.18 -19.49 51.18
N ALA A 898 62.11 -18.53 51.27
CA ALA A 898 63.21 -18.35 50.32
C ALA A 898 64.15 -19.57 50.30
N GLU A 899 64.49 -20.13 51.47
CA GLU A 899 65.28 -21.36 51.59
C GLU A 899 64.58 -22.57 50.93
N GLN A 900 63.25 -22.70 51.09
CA GLN A 900 62.47 -23.75 50.44
C GLN A 900 62.37 -23.60 48.92
N ALA A 901 62.18 -22.38 48.40
CA ALA A 901 62.14 -22.13 46.95
C ALA A 901 63.46 -22.50 46.27
N ILE A 902 64.60 -22.19 46.90
CA ILE A 902 65.94 -22.58 46.43
C ILE A 902 66.14 -24.10 46.47
N SER A 903 65.60 -24.77 47.48
CA SER A 903 65.62 -26.23 47.56
C SER A 903 64.81 -26.89 46.45
N ARG A 904 63.73 -26.26 45.95
CA ARG A 904 62.94 -26.75 44.80
C ARG A 904 63.62 -26.52 43.45
N LEU A 905 64.32 -25.39 43.27
CA LEU A 905 65.11 -25.10 42.06
C LEU A 905 66.35 -26.00 41.94
N ARG A 906 66.88 -26.46 43.08
CA ARG A 906 67.88 -27.53 43.16
C ARG A 906 67.17 -28.88 43.26
N GLY A 907 66.57 -29.35 42.15
CA GLY A 907 65.86 -30.64 42.11
C GLY A 907 66.63 -31.81 42.75
N PRO A 908 65.94 -32.90 43.15
CA PRO A 908 66.56 -33.97 43.93
C PRO A 908 67.65 -34.67 43.11
N PHE A 909 68.89 -34.58 43.57
CA PHE A 909 70.00 -35.43 43.12
C PHE A 909 69.83 -36.86 43.61
#